data_AF-A0A674AW57-F1
#
_entry.id   AF-A0A674AW57-F1
#
_cell.length_a   1.000
_cell.length_b   1.000
_cell.length_c   1.000
_cell.angle_alpha   90.00
_cell.angle_beta   90.00
_cell.angle_gamma   90.00
#
_symmetry.space_group_name_H-M   'P 1'
#
loop_
_entity.id
_entity.type
_entity.pdbx_description
1 polymer ?
#
loop_
_entity_poly.entity_id
_entity_poly.type
_entity_poly.pdbx_seq_one_letter_code
_entity_poly.pdbx_strand_id
1 'polypeptide(L)'
;LLLFPHFKEDEQFRRLISYNTTAVHIPTDIYEGSTIVLNELNWTDALEAVFRKNKEEDPTLLWQVFGSATGLARYFPASPWMDSRKTPNKIDLYDVRHRLSPRPLSLQVSGSVSGLTLKLIHTSVNEMLETLSDDDYVNVVYFNDKAVKAACFQNLVQANVRNKRFLKDAVRNISAKGITNYKGGFELAFEQLSSLNVTQGRALCNKIIMLFTDGGEERAQEIFQKYNADKKVRIFTFSVGQHNYDKGPIQWMACTNKGYYYEIPSIGAIRINTQEYLDVLGRPMVKANNKAKQVQWTNVYQDALELGLVITGTLPVFNKTNTKRPQNQLILGVMAIDVSLDDIKRLTPRFTFGPNGYYFAIDPNGYVLLHPNLCPKVHMLHNLVKQSPNIPNPKFQEPVTLDFLDAELEDEIKVEIRTNMINGETGHRTVHTLVKSQDERYIDRSERSYTYAPVKGTDYSLALVLPVYSLHYIHTTIGDTITQAKCNLFFSSHREYCKDLKPSKNNTEFLMDFNEYIDRKTPNNPLCENGVLARFVATDGGITRIYPKSAGLDWTEDPETYESSFYKRSLDNDIYIFTPTPYQEDTNSKSIVSVCLSVFVGVKLDISTWMTNFINATLKMNHVDCVILDDGGFLVMANRDEYIGQIGQFFGMIDPILMVNLVNMSLFTLNKTYDYQSVCDPKRESKGSAAGLRSVYVPTIADILNVGWLASAAESCITEQTQYFYDNEEKSFRGTLDCENCSRMFHAEKLWKTNLVFVIADAKLTCMSCDHKPLIQAEQPSEGPDPCEMAEKPRFRKGPDACFDNNERVGHVIILSSSVFKNGNRQI
;
A
#
# COMPACT_ATOMS: atom_id res chain seq x y z
N LEU A 1 -9.30 -46.88 -6.77
CA LEU A 1 -8.60 -45.94 -7.67
C LEU A 1 -8.71 -44.56 -7.08
N LEU A 2 -7.69 -44.08 -6.38
CA LEU A 2 -7.61 -42.69 -5.94
C LEU A 2 -7.36 -41.84 -7.20
N LEU A 3 -8.39 -41.13 -7.65
CA LEU A 3 -8.29 -40.17 -8.76
C LEU A 3 -7.43 -39.00 -8.29
N PHE A 4 -6.12 -39.05 -8.55
CA PHE A 4 -5.30 -37.86 -8.44
C PHE A 4 -5.79 -36.84 -9.49
N PRO A 5 -6.10 -35.59 -9.10
CA PRO A 5 -6.57 -34.59 -10.03
C PRO A 5 -5.48 -34.29 -11.07
N HIS A 6 -5.88 -34.23 -12.35
CA HIS A 6 -4.99 -33.85 -13.42
C HIS A 6 -4.88 -32.32 -13.47
N PHE A 7 -3.78 -31.77 -12.97
CA PHE A 7 -3.52 -30.34 -13.03
C PHE A 7 -2.98 -29.92 -14.42
N LYS A 8 -3.44 -28.78 -14.92
CA LYS A 8 -2.94 -28.13 -16.14
C LYS A 8 -2.56 -26.69 -15.82
N GLU A 9 -1.59 -26.15 -16.52
CA GLU A 9 -1.22 -24.75 -16.38
C GLU A 9 -2.32 -23.89 -17.02
N ASP A 10 -2.78 -22.90 -16.26
CA ASP A 10 -3.86 -21.99 -16.65
C ASP A 10 -3.33 -20.55 -16.67
N GLU A 11 -3.60 -19.83 -17.75
CA GLU A 11 -3.10 -18.47 -17.96
C GLU A 11 -3.81 -17.44 -17.09
N GLN A 12 -5.10 -17.65 -16.80
CA GLN A 12 -5.89 -16.75 -15.96
C GLN A 12 -5.40 -16.78 -14.51
N PHE A 13 -5.13 -17.98 -14.00
CA PHE A 13 -4.66 -18.19 -12.63
C PHE A 13 -3.14 -18.20 -12.49
N ARG A 14 -2.40 -18.18 -13.61
CA ARG A 14 -0.92 -18.25 -13.69
C ARG A 14 -0.33 -19.41 -12.88
N ARG A 15 -1.06 -20.54 -12.81
CA ARG A 15 -0.68 -21.71 -12.00
C ARG A 15 -1.35 -22.99 -12.45
N LEU A 16 -1.01 -24.08 -11.76
CA LEU A 16 -1.55 -25.42 -12.00
C LEU A 16 -2.96 -25.56 -11.40
N ILE A 17 -3.94 -25.74 -12.27
CA ILE A 17 -5.38 -25.79 -11.95
C ILE A 17 -6.01 -27.10 -12.41
N SER A 18 -7.01 -27.57 -11.67
CA SER A 18 -7.92 -28.65 -12.07
C SER A 18 -9.37 -28.18 -11.93
N TYR A 19 -10.06 -28.08 -13.07
CA TYR A 19 -11.50 -27.74 -13.12
C TYR A 19 -12.42 -28.90 -12.78
N ASN A 20 -11.88 -30.11 -12.59
CA ASN A 20 -12.68 -31.31 -12.34
C ASN A 20 -13.14 -31.42 -10.89
N THR A 21 -12.45 -30.79 -9.94
CA THR A 21 -12.68 -30.97 -8.51
C THR A 21 -12.44 -29.66 -7.76
N THR A 22 -12.91 -29.60 -6.52
CA THR A 22 -12.54 -28.59 -5.53
C THR A 22 -11.28 -28.97 -4.74
N ALA A 23 -10.59 -27.98 -4.21
CA ALA A 23 -9.52 -28.16 -3.22
C ALA A 23 -10.02 -27.73 -1.84
N VAL A 24 -9.43 -28.32 -0.80
CA VAL A 24 -9.74 -27.97 0.59
C VAL A 24 -8.46 -27.63 1.33
N HIS A 25 -8.46 -26.47 1.98
CA HIS A 25 -7.43 -26.03 2.91
C HIS A 25 -7.90 -26.29 4.34
N ILE A 26 -7.03 -26.90 5.13
CA ILE A 26 -7.21 -27.14 6.56
C ILE A 26 -6.00 -26.51 7.26
N PRO A 27 -6.19 -25.58 8.21
CA PRO A 27 -5.11 -25.00 8.98
C PRO A 27 -4.28 -26.06 9.71
N THR A 28 -2.97 -25.84 9.83
CA THR A 28 -2.01 -26.85 10.33
C THR A 28 -2.23 -27.26 11.79
N ASP A 29 -2.88 -26.42 12.58
CA ASP A 29 -3.23 -26.67 13.98
C ASP A 29 -4.57 -27.42 14.17
N ILE A 30 -5.33 -27.62 13.10
CA ILE A 30 -6.61 -28.33 13.12
C ILE A 30 -6.42 -29.76 12.64
N TYR A 31 -6.81 -30.74 13.48
CA TYR A 31 -6.73 -32.15 13.13
C TYR A 31 -7.83 -32.55 12.12
N GLU A 32 -7.42 -32.94 10.91
CA GLU A 32 -8.30 -33.33 9.80
C GLU A 32 -9.21 -34.52 10.11
N GLY A 33 -8.75 -35.48 10.93
CA GLY A 33 -9.54 -36.66 11.33
C GLY A 33 -10.58 -36.37 12.42
N SER A 34 -10.72 -35.11 12.84
CA SER A 34 -11.74 -34.73 13.82
C SER A 34 -13.14 -34.90 13.23
N THR A 35 -14.06 -35.47 14.00
CA THR A 35 -15.47 -35.63 13.61
C THR A 35 -16.13 -34.34 13.14
N ILE A 36 -15.76 -33.18 13.69
CA ILE A 36 -16.27 -31.88 13.26
C ILE A 36 -15.83 -31.57 11.82
N VAL A 37 -14.54 -31.74 11.53
CA VAL A 37 -13.96 -31.48 10.20
C VAL A 37 -14.47 -32.48 9.17
N LEU A 38 -14.58 -33.76 9.52
CA LEU A 38 -15.13 -34.80 8.64
C LEU A 38 -16.60 -34.51 8.27
N ASN A 39 -17.39 -34.01 9.21
CA ASN A 39 -18.76 -33.60 8.92
C ASN A 39 -18.80 -32.40 7.97
N GLU A 40 -17.93 -31.40 8.17
CA GLU A 40 -17.80 -30.24 7.28
C GLU A 40 -17.40 -30.65 5.87
N LEU A 41 -16.40 -31.52 5.73
CA LEU A 41 -15.99 -32.08 4.44
C LEU A 41 -17.14 -32.76 3.72
N ASN A 42 -17.97 -33.52 4.45
CA ASN A 42 -19.08 -34.26 3.87
C ASN A 42 -20.20 -33.34 3.33
N TRP A 43 -20.66 -32.35 4.10
CA TRP A 43 -21.76 -31.50 3.64
C TRP A 43 -21.31 -30.43 2.64
N THR A 44 -20.07 -29.93 2.75
CA THR A 44 -19.53 -28.95 1.80
C THR A 44 -19.24 -29.53 0.43
N ASP A 45 -19.25 -30.86 0.27
CA ASP A 45 -18.99 -31.52 -1.01
C ASP A 45 -20.02 -31.18 -2.09
N ALA A 46 -21.26 -30.92 -1.67
CA ALA A 46 -22.33 -30.48 -2.55
C ALA A 46 -22.04 -29.14 -3.26
N LEU A 47 -21.10 -28.33 -2.75
CA LEU A 47 -20.73 -27.04 -3.35
C LEU A 47 -19.99 -27.20 -4.68
N GLU A 48 -19.31 -28.33 -4.92
CA GLU A 48 -18.54 -28.55 -6.14
C GLU A 48 -19.40 -28.42 -7.41
N ALA A 49 -20.61 -28.99 -7.38
CA ALA A 49 -21.53 -28.92 -8.52
C ALA A 49 -21.96 -27.47 -8.81
N VAL A 50 -22.13 -26.65 -7.76
CA VAL A 50 -22.50 -25.23 -7.89
C VAL A 50 -21.33 -24.42 -8.41
N PHE A 51 -20.13 -24.62 -7.87
CA PHE A 51 -18.93 -23.90 -8.31
C PHE A 51 -18.60 -24.17 -9.77
N ARG A 52 -18.75 -25.43 -10.22
CA ARG A 52 -18.58 -25.80 -11.62
C ARG A 52 -19.61 -25.09 -12.50
N LYS A 53 -20.88 -25.12 -12.12
CA LYS A 53 -21.95 -24.44 -12.85
C LYS A 53 -21.69 -22.93 -12.98
N ASN A 54 -21.23 -22.27 -11.92
CA ASN A 54 -20.91 -20.83 -11.98
C ASN A 54 -19.77 -20.53 -12.98
N LYS A 55 -18.75 -21.38 -13.06
CA LYS A 55 -17.63 -21.22 -14.01
C LYS A 55 -18.04 -21.58 -15.45
N GLU A 56 -18.99 -22.48 -15.63
CA GLU A 56 -19.61 -22.78 -16.93
C GLU A 56 -20.47 -21.61 -17.43
N GLU A 57 -21.18 -20.93 -16.53
CA GLU A 57 -21.97 -19.73 -16.84
C GLU A 57 -21.07 -18.51 -17.10
N ASP A 58 -20.00 -18.33 -16.31
CA ASP A 58 -19.02 -17.26 -16.47
C ASP A 58 -17.57 -17.79 -16.46
N PRO A 59 -16.96 -17.95 -17.66
CA PRO A 59 -15.58 -18.38 -17.78
C PRO A 59 -14.56 -17.38 -17.21
N THR A 60 -14.92 -16.12 -16.95
CA THR A 60 -14.01 -15.10 -16.41
C THR A 60 -13.92 -15.13 -14.89
N LEU A 61 -14.75 -15.91 -14.21
CA LEU A 61 -14.78 -16.00 -12.75
C LEU A 61 -13.47 -16.58 -12.19
N LEU A 62 -12.87 -15.90 -11.20
CA LEU A 62 -11.64 -16.33 -10.51
C LEU A 62 -11.95 -17.34 -9.38
N TRP A 63 -11.30 -17.20 -8.22
CA TRP A 63 -11.50 -18.11 -7.10
C TRP A 63 -12.91 -17.99 -6.52
N GLN A 64 -13.56 -19.13 -6.35
CA GLN A 64 -14.77 -19.28 -5.56
C GLN A 64 -14.41 -20.00 -4.27
N VAL A 65 -14.71 -19.42 -3.12
CA VAL A 65 -14.28 -19.95 -1.82
C VAL A 65 -15.44 -19.99 -0.83
N PHE A 66 -15.57 -21.10 -0.12
CA PHE A 66 -16.36 -21.21 1.10
C PHE A 66 -15.43 -21.34 2.30
N GLY A 67 -15.42 -20.34 3.17
CA GLY A 67 -14.72 -20.39 4.45
C GLY A 67 -15.68 -20.81 5.56
N SER A 68 -15.48 -21.99 6.15
CA SER A 68 -16.28 -22.49 7.25
C SER A 68 -15.91 -21.83 8.58
N ALA A 69 -16.88 -21.69 9.48
CA ALA A 69 -16.66 -21.25 10.85
C ALA A 69 -15.72 -22.19 11.64
N THR A 70 -15.53 -23.43 11.17
CA THR A 70 -14.58 -24.38 11.77
C THR A 70 -13.13 -24.15 11.36
N GLY A 71 -12.84 -23.18 10.49
CA GLY A 71 -11.50 -22.88 9.97
C GLY A 71 -11.13 -23.58 8.65
N LEU A 72 -12.00 -24.47 8.14
CA LEU A 72 -11.81 -25.14 6.85
C LEU A 72 -12.18 -24.20 5.70
N ALA A 73 -11.41 -24.18 4.61
CA ALA A 73 -11.77 -23.45 3.39
C ALA A 73 -11.82 -24.38 2.18
N ARG A 74 -12.93 -24.40 1.45
CA ARG A 74 -13.05 -25.12 0.17
C ARG A 74 -13.04 -24.11 -0.98
N TYR A 75 -12.20 -24.32 -1.98
CA TYR A 75 -12.09 -23.42 -3.12
C TYR A 75 -12.10 -24.14 -4.48
N PHE A 76 -12.57 -23.43 -5.50
CA PHE A 76 -12.66 -23.87 -6.88
C PHE A 76 -12.07 -22.80 -7.82
N PRO A 77 -11.37 -23.20 -8.89
CA PRO A 77 -10.96 -24.58 -9.22
C PRO A 77 -9.87 -25.12 -8.29
N ALA A 78 -9.60 -26.43 -8.30
CA ALA A 78 -8.59 -27.00 -7.42
C ALA A 78 -7.16 -26.60 -7.86
N SER A 79 -6.33 -26.20 -6.90
CA SER A 79 -4.92 -25.91 -7.09
C SER A 79 -4.13 -26.43 -5.88
N PRO A 80 -2.86 -26.82 -6.05
CA PRO A 80 -1.96 -26.99 -4.90
C PRO A 80 -1.83 -25.66 -4.14
N TRP A 81 -1.95 -25.71 -2.81
CA TRP A 81 -1.87 -24.53 -1.95
C TRP A 81 -0.46 -23.92 -1.95
N MET A 82 0.55 -24.75 -1.68
CA MET A 82 1.97 -24.40 -1.72
C MET A 82 2.63 -25.01 -2.97
N ASP A 83 3.44 -24.22 -3.68
CA ASP A 83 4.30 -24.76 -4.73
C ASP A 83 5.51 -25.43 -4.10
N SER A 84 5.51 -26.77 -4.08
CA SER A 84 6.60 -27.58 -3.51
C SER A 84 7.96 -27.29 -4.14
N ARG A 85 7.98 -26.69 -5.35
CA ARG A 85 9.21 -26.23 -6.02
C ARG A 85 9.81 -24.96 -5.42
N LYS A 86 9.00 -24.11 -4.78
CA LYS A 86 9.41 -22.78 -4.29
C LYS A 86 9.64 -22.73 -2.77
N THR A 87 8.94 -23.53 -1.98
CA THR A 87 8.97 -23.41 -0.51
C THR A 87 8.96 -24.77 0.22
N PRO A 88 10.08 -25.53 0.21
CA PRO A 88 10.11 -26.88 0.77
C PRO A 88 10.00 -26.94 2.31
N ASN A 89 10.24 -25.84 3.04
CA ASN A 89 10.30 -25.83 4.52
C ASN A 89 9.47 -24.71 5.19
N LYS A 90 8.50 -24.10 4.48
CA LYS A 90 7.66 -23.03 5.05
C LYS A 90 6.36 -23.62 5.60
N ILE A 91 6.14 -23.49 6.90
CA ILE A 91 4.86 -23.85 7.53
C ILE A 91 3.85 -22.75 7.18
N ASP A 92 2.69 -23.18 6.68
CA ASP A 92 1.57 -22.29 6.43
C ASP A 92 0.80 -22.02 7.72
N LEU A 93 0.58 -20.73 8.04
CA LEU A 93 -0.19 -20.30 9.21
C LEU A 93 -1.54 -19.67 8.80
N TYR A 94 -1.95 -19.83 7.54
CA TYR A 94 -3.21 -19.31 7.03
C TYR A 94 -4.41 -19.93 7.77
N ASP A 95 -5.36 -19.08 8.14
CA ASP A 95 -6.66 -19.49 8.67
C ASP A 95 -7.72 -18.52 8.13
N VAL A 96 -8.74 -19.10 7.50
CA VAL A 96 -9.79 -18.38 6.77
C VAL A 96 -10.58 -17.41 7.67
N ARG A 97 -10.63 -17.67 8.98
CA ARG A 97 -11.37 -16.86 9.94
C ARG A 97 -10.77 -15.47 10.15
N HIS A 98 -9.48 -15.28 9.88
CA HIS A 98 -8.82 -13.96 9.96
C HIS A 98 -9.40 -12.94 8.98
N ARG A 99 -9.98 -13.40 7.85
CA ARG A 99 -10.39 -12.52 6.73
C ARG A 99 -11.88 -12.20 6.70
N LEU A 100 -12.68 -12.87 7.51
CA LEU A 100 -14.13 -12.97 7.29
C LEU A 100 -14.99 -12.21 8.30
N SER A 101 -14.41 -11.26 9.04
CA SER A 101 -15.13 -10.65 10.16
C SER A 101 -14.85 -9.16 10.34
N PRO A 102 -15.79 -8.30 9.92
CA PRO A 102 -15.85 -6.91 10.36
C PRO A 102 -16.69 -6.73 11.64
N ARG A 103 -16.30 -5.72 12.43
CA ARG A 103 -17.13 -4.91 13.36
C ARG A 103 -17.29 -5.38 14.80
N PRO A 104 -16.35 -4.93 15.64
CA PRO A 104 -16.76 -4.00 16.71
C PRO A 104 -15.77 -2.86 17.05
N LEU A 105 -16.34 -1.82 17.68
CA LEU A 105 -15.63 -0.80 18.44
C LEU A 105 -15.01 -1.43 19.69
N SER A 106 -13.70 -1.69 19.69
CA SER A 106 -13.04 -2.45 20.75
C SER A 106 -12.20 -1.54 21.64
N LEU A 107 -12.49 -1.53 22.94
CA LEU A 107 -11.56 -0.99 23.92
C LEU A 107 -10.88 -2.14 24.65
N GLN A 108 -9.56 -2.22 24.55
CA GLN A 108 -8.79 -3.22 25.28
C GLN A 108 -8.29 -2.65 26.60
N VAL A 109 -8.55 -3.37 27.70
CA VAL A 109 -8.19 -2.96 29.05
C VAL A 109 -7.25 -4.02 29.63
N SER A 110 -6.00 -3.67 29.97
CA SER A 110 -5.03 -4.60 30.56
C SER A 110 -4.77 -4.28 32.03
N GLY A 111 -4.88 -5.29 32.90
CA GLY A 111 -4.57 -5.18 34.34
C GLY A 111 -3.07 -5.28 34.67
N SER A 112 -2.72 -4.97 35.92
CA SER A 112 -1.35 -5.01 36.48
C SER A 112 -0.89 -6.47 36.69
N VAL A 113 -0.32 -7.09 35.65
CA VAL A 113 0.22 -8.46 35.72
C VAL A 113 1.70 -8.48 35.35
N SER A 114 2.54 -9.19 36.11
CA SER A 114 3.98 -9.27 35.83
C SER A 114 4.41 -10.66 35.37
N GLY A 115 5.59 -10.77 34.75
CA GLY A 115 6.15 -12.07 34.33
C GLY A 115 5.58 -12.62 33.02
N LEU A 116 5.42 -13.95 32.94
CA LEU A 116 5.01 -14.67 31.72
C LEU A 116 3.62 -14.24 31.23
N THR A 117 2.70 -14.00 32.16
CA THR A 117 1.34 -13.51 31.86
C THR A 117 1.38 -12.20 31.08
N LEU A 118 2.21 -11.23 31.47
CA LEU A 118 2.32 -9.95 30.77
C LEU A 118 2.74 -10.14 29.31
N LYS A 119 3.72 -11.03 29.08
CA LYS A 119 4.17 -11.37 27.72
C LYS A 119 3.05 -12.02 26.89
N LEU A 120 2.26 -12.90 27.50
CA LEU A 120 1.09 -13.50 26.86
C LEU A 120 0.01 -12.46 26.56
N ILE A 121 -0.24 -11.51 27.46
CA ILE A 121 -1.16 -10.39 27.22
C ILE A 121 -0.67 -9.54 26.07
N HIS A 122 0.59 -9.08 26.05
CA HIS A 122 1.13 -8.27 24.96
C HIS A 122 0.95 -8.97 23.61
N THR A 123 1.22 -10.28 23.56
CA THR A 123 1.02 -11.07 22.35
C THR A 123 -0.47 -11.16 21.99
N SER A 124 -1.35 -11.41 22.96
CA SER A 124 -2.80 -11.51 22.74
C SER A 124 -3.45 -10.20 22.30
N VAL A 125 -3.00 -9.06 22.84
CA VAL A 125 -3.38 -7.71 22.40
C VAL A 125 -3.00 -7.50 20.94
N ASN A 126 -1.75 -7.83 20.59
CA ASN A 126 -1.27 -7.64 19.22
C ASN A 126 -2.07 -8.50 18.24
N GLU A 127 -2.30 -9.79 18.56
CA GLU A 127 -3.14 -10.68 17.75
C GLU A 127 -4.59 -10.21 17.67
N MET A 128 -5.15 -9.62 18.74
CA MET A 128 -6.49 -9.03 18.73
C MET A 128 -6.55 -7.82 17.79
N LEU A 129 -5.54 -6.94 17.83
CA LEU A 129 -5.44 -5.80 16.92
C LEU A 129 -5.37 -6.25 15.45
N GLU A 130 -4.77 -7.41 15.14
CA GLU A 130 -4.79 -7.96 13.77
C GLU A 130 -6.20 -8.30 13.27
N THR A 131 -7.12 -8.64 14.17
CA THR A 131 -8.52 -8.96 13.79
C THR A 131 -9.34 -7.73 13.39
N LEU A 132 -8.84 -6.52 13.69
CA LEU A 132 -9.55 -5.27 13.42
C LEU A 132 -9.30 -4.77 11.99
N SER A 133 -10.38 -4.31 11.37
CA SER A 133 -10.42 -3.73 10.03
C SER A 133 -10.44 -2.19 10.05
N ASP A 134 -10.27 -1.56 8.90
CA ASP A 134 -10.29 -0.09 8.77
C ASP A 134 -11.66 0.54 9.11
N ASP A 135 -12.77 -0.23 9.07
CA ASP A 135 -14.09 0.22 9.52
C ASP A 135 -14.22 0.24 11.06
N ASP A 136 -13.27 -0.40 11.76
CA ASP A 136 -13.29 -0.54 13.21
C ASP A 136 -12.57 0.62 13.89
N TYR A 137 -12.99 0.90 15.11
CA TYR A 137 -12.40 1.94 15.94
C TYR A 137 -11.93 1.34 17.26
N VAL A 138 -10.73 1.70 17.67
CA VAL A 138 -10.02 1.05 18.78
C VAL A 138 -9.27 2.08 19.61
N ASN A 139 -9.15 1.79 20.90
CA ASN A 139 -8.14 2.39 21.76
C ASN A 139 -7.71 1.33 22.78
N VAL A 140 -6.54 1.52 23.38
CA VAL A 140 -6.00 0.63 24.39
C VAL A 140 -5.82 1.41 25.68
N VAL A 141 -6.41 0.89 26.75
CA VAL A 141 -6.31 1.41 28.11
C VAL A 141 -5.53 0.41 28.95
N TYR A 142 -4.59 0.92 29.72
CA TYR A 142 -3.86 0.16 30.71
C TYR A 142 -4.22 0.67 32.09
N PHE A 143 -4.37 -0.22 33.06
CA PHE A 143 -4.70 0.19 34.41
C PHE A 143 -3.99 -0.67 35.46
N ASN A 144 -3.54 0.05 36.48
CA ASN A 144 -3.01 -0.47 37.72
C ASN A 144 -3.74 0.25 38.86
N ASP A 145 -3.06 1.06 39.68
CA ASP A 145 -3.68 1.93 40.68
C ASP A 145 -4.50 3.03 40.00
N LYS A 146 -4.08 3.45 38.81
CA LYS A 146 -4.78 4.42 37.96
C LYS A 146 -5.02 3.84 36.56
N ALA A 147 -6.06 4.33 35.90
CA ALA A 147 -6.32 4.00 34.50
C ALA A 147 -5.70 5.07 33.59
N VAL A 148 -4.92 4.63 32.60
CA VAL A 148 -4.24 5.48 31.63
C VAL A 148 -4.44 4.94 30.21
N LYS A 149 -4.38 5.82 29.23
CA LYS A 149 -4.40 5.44 27.81
C LYS A 149 -2.99 4.95 27.45
N ALA A 150 -2.88 3.85 26.71
CA ALA A 150 -1.58 3.26 26.37
C ALA A 150 -0.79 4.11 25.37
N ALA A 151 -1.50 4.79 24.47
CA ALA A 151 -0.94 5.65 23.44
C ALA A 151 -1.39 7.11 23.61
N CYS A 152 -0.87 8.00 22.76
CA CYS A 152 -1.22 9.43 22.70
C CYS A 152 -2.70 9.70 22.37
N PHE A 153 -3.44 8.71 21.86
CA PHE A 153 -4.79 8.87 21.37
C PHE A 153 -5.77 9.24 22.49
N GLN A 154 -6.40 10.41 22.37
CA GLN A 154 -7.35 10.89 23.38
C GLN A 154 -8.70 10.16 23.34
N ASN A 155 -9.09 9.69 22.17
CA ASN A 155 -10.36 9.03 21.87
C ASN A 155 -10.11 7.74 21.06
N LEU A 156 -11.18 7.00 20.78
CA LEU A 156 -11.16 5.88 19.85
C LEU A 156 -10.73 6.35 18.46
N VAL A 157 -9.72 5.69 17.89
CA VAL A 157 -9.17 5.97 16.56
C VAL A 157 -9.48 4.83 15.61
N GLN A 158 -9.51 5.13 14.32
CA GLN A 158 -9.69 4.11 13.29
C GLN A 158 -8.56 3.05 13.39
N ALA A 159 -8.90 1.77 13.30
CA ALA A 159 -7.97 0.65 13.35
C ALA A 159 -7.28 0.41 12.00
N ASN A 160 -6.82 1.49 11.35
CA ASN A 160 -6.01 1.41 10.15
C ASN A 160 -4.61 0.84 10.45
N VAL A 161 -3.90 0.41 9.40
CA VAL A 161 -2.56 -0.21 9.51
C VAL A 161 -1.62 0.62 10.39
N ARG A 162 -1.65 1.94 10.24
CA ARG A 162 -0.75 2.86 10.94
C ARG A 162 -1.05 3.00 12.43
N ASN A 163 -2.31 3.26 12.78
CA ASN A 163 -2.75 3.39 14.17
C ASN A 163 -2.59 2.06 14.91
N LYS A 164 -2.87 0.93 14.25
CA LYS A 164 -2.63 -0.41 14.81
C LYS A 164 -1.16 -0.63 15.11
N ARG A 165 -0.24 -0.29 14.19
CA ARG A 165 1.21 -0.40 14.42
C ARG A 165 1.64 0.41 15.65
N PHE A 166 1.19 1.66 15.74
CA PHE A 166 1.48 2.53 16.88
C PHE A 166 0.94 1.97 18.21
N LEU A 167 -0.28 1.44 18.22
CA LEU A 167 -0.87 0.79 19.39
C LEU A 167 -0.09 -0.48 19.79
N LYS A 168 0.32 -1.31 18.83
CA LYS A 168 1.14 -2.52 19.09
C LYS A 168 2.47 -2.15 19.75
N ASP A 169 3.12 -1.08 19.29
CA ASP A 169 4.39 -0.61 19.87
C ASP A 169 4.18 -0.01 21.27
N ALA A 170 3.11 0.75 21.48
CA ALA A 170 2.73 1.25 22.81
C ALA A 170 2.48 0.10 23.79
N VAL A 171 1.79 -0.96 23.36
CA VAL A 171 1.50 -2.15 24.16
C VAL A 171 2.78 -2.89 24.56
N ARG A 172 3.77 -3.00 23.66
CA ARG A 172 5.06 -3.64 23.95
C ARG A 172 5.82 -2.92 25.07
N ASN A 173 5.65 -1.60 25.18
CA ASN A 173 6.33 -0.76 26.16
C ASN A 173 5.63 -0.70 27.54
N ILE A 174 4.48 -1.35 27.70
CA ILE A 174 3.77 -1.39 28.99
C ILE A 174 4.59 -2.19 30.01
N SER A 175 4.72 -1.64 31.22
CA SER A 175 5.33 -2.34 32.36
C SER A 175 4.37 -2.41 33.54
N ALA A 176 4.24 -3.60 34.12
CA ALA A 176 3.32 -3.82 35.21
C ALA A 176 3.92 -3.47 36.58
N LYS A 177 3.25 -2.56 37.29
CA LYS A 177 3.57 -2.13 38.67
C LYS A 177 2.29 -1.69 39.37
N GLY A 178 2.16 -1.99 40.66
CA GLY A 178 1.04 -1.53 41.49
C GLY A 178 -0.12 -2.54 41.59
N ILE A 179 -1.22 -2.09 42.20
CA ILE A 179 -2.42 -2.89 42.52
C ILE A 179 -3.47 -2.71 41.42
N THR A 180 -4.27 -3.72 41.12
CA THR A 180 -5.31 -3.66 40.08
C THR A 180 -6.59 -2.95 40.54
N ASN A 181 -6.97 -1.84 39.88
CA ASN A 181 -8.22 -1.10 40.15
C ASN A 181 -9.24 -1.28 39.01
N TYR A 182 -10.11 -2.30 39.13
CA TYR A 182 -11.15 -2.57 38.12
C TYR A 182 -12.15 -1.41 37.94
N LYS A 183 -12.53 -0.72 39.03
CA LYS A 183 -13.50 0.38 38.95
C LYS A 183 -12.97 1.52 38.08
N GLY A 184 -11.74 1.97 38.33
CA GLY A 184 -11.11 3.04 37.56
C GLY A 184 -10.88 2.65 36.10
N GLY A 185 -10.47 1.41 35.84
CA GLY A 185 -10.29 0.88 34.49
C GLY A 185 -11.59 0.89 33.66
N PHE A 186 -12.69 0.39 34.24
CA PHE A 186 -13.98 0.39 33.56
C PHE A 186 -14.61 1.79 33.46
N GLU A 187 -14.40 2.68 34.42
CA GLU A 187 -14.89 4.06 34.34
C GLU A 187 -14.26 4.80 33.15
N LEU A 188 -12.92 4.79 33.03
CA LEU A 188 -12.23 5.37 31.88
C LEU A 188 -12.68 4.70 30.57
N ALA A 189 -12.95 3.40 30.58
CA ALA A 189 -13.45 2.69 29.43
C ALA A 189 -14.82 3.18 28.93
N PHE A 190 -15.76 3.38 29.85
CA PHE A 190 -17.08 3.92 29.52
C PHE A 190 -17.02 5.39 29.11
N GLU A 191 -16.11 6.18 29.68
CA GLU A 191 -15.85 7.56 29.25
C GLU A 191 -15.34 7.61 27.80
N GLN A 192 -14.40 6.73 27.43
CA GLN A 192 -13.91 6.62 26.06
C GLN A 192 -15.04 6.26 25.06
N LEU A 193 -15.91 5.32 25.42
CA LEU A 193 -17.05 4.89 24.60
C LEU A 193 -18.19 5.93 24.53
N SER A 194 -18.31 6.82 25.52
CA SER A 194 -19.35 7.85 25.59
C SER A 194 -18.94 9.19 25.00
N SER A 195 -17.67 9.41 24.67
CA SER A 195 -17.17 10.63 24.00
C SER A 195 -17.99 10.98 22.74
N LEU A 196 -18.80 12.05 22.81
CA LEU A 196 -19.76 12.48 21.77
C LEU A 196 -19.12 13.28 20.64
N ASN A 197 -17.98 13.95 20.85
CA ASN A 197 -17.42 14.91 19.88
C ASN A 197 -16.83 14.28 18.61
N VAL A 198 -16.71 12.96 18.56
CA VAL A 198 -16.19 12.19 17.42
C VAL A 198 -17.32 11.39 16.75
N THR A 199 -18.58 11.76 16.96
CA THR A 199 -19.76 11.03 16.42
C THR A 199 -20.09 11.34 14.95
N GLN A 200 -19.43 12.32 14.32
CA GLN A 200 -19.71 12.72 12.93
C GLN A 200 -19.16 11.76 11.84
N GLY A 201 -18.50 10.65 12.21
CA GLY A 201 -18.03 9.65 11.25
C GLY A 201 -17.84 8.24 11.82
N ARG A 202 -18.30 7.97 13.05
CA ARG A 202 -18.13 6.67 13.71
C ARG A 202 -19.16 5.66 13.22
N ALA A 203 -18.73 4.40 13.13
CA ALA A 203 -19.65 3.27 13.14
C ALA A 203 -20.44 3.28 14.47
N LEU A 204 -21.71 3.70 14.44
CA LEU A 204 -22.68 3.66 15.55
C LEU A 204 -23.12 2.20 15.85
N CYS A 205 -22.17 1.27 15.84
CA CYS A 205 -22.44 -0.16 15.82
C CYS A 205 -22.09 -0.84 17.15
N ASN A 206 -21.64 -2.10 17.10
CA ASN A 206 -21.27 -2.90 18.27
C ASN A 206 -20.26 -2.16 19.16
N LYS A 207 -20.68 -1.81 20.39
CA LYS A 207 -19.80 -1.24 21.43
C LYS A 207 -19.30 -2.34 22.35
N ILE A 208 -17.99 -2.56 22.39
CA ILE A 208 -17.42 -3.64 23.20
C ILE A 208 -16.22 -3.19 24.03
N ILE A 209 -16.07 -3.83 25.19
CA ILE A 209 -14.88 -3.71 26.04
C ILE A 209 -14.31 -5.12 26.20
N MET A 210 -13.02 -5.26 25.95
CA MET A 210 -12.29 -6.50 26.14
C MET A 210 -11.26 -6.34 27.27
N LEU A 211 -11.40 -7.09 28.34
CA LEU A 211 -10.50 -7.07 29.50
C LEU A 211 -9.55 -8.27 29.45
N PHE A 212 -8.25 -8.01 29.52
CA PHE A 212 -7.20 -9.03 29.64
C PHE A 212 -6.59 -8.97 31.04
N THR A 213 -6.69 -10.08 31.77
CA THR A 213 -6.25 -10.18 33.17
C THR A 213 -5.90 -11.63 33.54
N ASP A 214 -5.16 -11.84 34.62
CA ASP A 214 -4.91 -13.15 35.23
C ASP A 214 -5.94 -13.50 36.30
N GLY A 215 -7.01 -12.73 36.47
CA GLY A 215 -8.05 -13.00 37.46
C GLY A 215 -8.41 -11.77 38.26
N GLY A 216 -9.36 -11.89 39.18
CA GLY A 216 -9.75 -10.75 40.00
C GLY A 216 -10.68 -11.15 41.12
N GLU A 217 -10.55 -10.49 42.26
CA GLU A 217 -11.40 -10.71 43.42
C GLU A 217 -12.67 -9.83 43.37
N GLU A 218 -12.61 -8.68 42.70
CA GLU A 218 -13.71 -7.71 42.64
C GLU A 218 -14.54 -7.82 41.35
N ARG A 219 -15.85 -7.60 41.45
CA ARG A 219 -16.81 -7.64 40.32
C ARG A 219 -17.15 -6.29 39.70
N ALA A 220 -16.72 -5.17 40.29
CA ALA A 220 -17.04 -3.80 39.84
C ALA A 220 -18.53 -3.56 39.50
N GLN A 221 -19.45 -4.19 40.23
CA GLN A 221 -20.89 -4.22 39.92
C GLN A 221 -21.53 -2.82 39.84
N GLU A 222 -21.11 -1.90 40.71
CA GLU A 222 -21.57 -0.51 40.76
C GLU A 222 -21.36 0.20 39.41
N ILE A 223 -20.21 -0.02 38.76
CA ILE A 223 -19.86 0.61 37.50
C ILE A 223 -20.78 0.11 36.37
N PHE A 224 -21.05 -1.20 36.31
CA PHE A 224 -21.95 -1.75 35.30
C PHE A 224 -23.41 -1.36 35.51
N GLN A 225 -23.84 -1.14 36.75
CA GLN A 225 -25.18 -0.62 37.05
C GLN A 225 -25.31 0.86 36.67
N LYS A 226 -24.25 1.67 36.86
CA LYS A 226 -24.24 3.08 36.50
C LYS A 226 -24.16 3.31 34.99
N TYR A 227 -23.22 2.67 34.29
CA TYR A 227 -22.88 2.99 32.91
C TYR A 227 -23.49 2.04 31.86
N ASN A 228 -23.89 0.82 32.24
CA ASN A 228 -24.39 -0.20 31.30
C ASN A 228 -25.59 -0.98 31.88
N ALA A 229 -26.57 -0.25 32.41
CA ALA A 229 -27.79 -0.84 32.98
C ALA A 229 -28.64 -1.55 31.91
N ASP A 230 -28.72 -0.95 30.72
CA ASP A 230 -29.46 -1.45 29.54
C ASP A 230 -28.70 -2.51 28.73
N LYS A 231 -27.45 -2.81 29.11
CA LYS A 231 -26.59 -3.81 28.47
C LYS A 231 -26.36 -3.53 26.98
N LYS A 232 -26.23 -2.26 26.61
CA LYS A 232 -25.84 -1.83 25.25
C LYS A 232 -24.38 -2.17 24.92
N VAL A 233 -23.49 -2.11 25.91
CA VAL A 233 -22.07 -2.44 25.75
C VAL A 233 -21.84 -3.90 26.12
N ARG A 234 -21.15 -4.65 25.26
CA ARG A 234 -20.76 -6.04 25.56
C ARG A 234 -19.38 -6.10 26.19
N ILE A 235 -19.22 -6.96 27.20
CA ILE A 235 -17.94 -7.07 27.92
C ILE A 235 -17.39 -8.49 27.77
N PHE A 236 -16.22 -8.59 27.16
CA PHE A 236 -15.46 -9.83 27.03
C PHE A 236 -14.32 -9.84 28.04
N THR A 237 -14.08 -10.99 28.66
CA THR A 237 -13.03 -11.14 29.66
C THR A 237 -12.13 -12.31 29.30
N PHE A 238 -10.83 -12.06 29.25
CA PHE A 238 -9.79 -13.02 28.91
C PHE A 238 -8.94 -13.31 30.15
N SER A 239 -8.94 -14.56 30.60
CA SER A 239 -8.06 -15.06 31.65
C SER A 239 -6.77 -15.57 31.00
N VAL A 240 -5.65 -14.89 31.25
CA VAL A 240 -4.40 -15.15 30.55
C VAL A 240 -3.36 -15.77 31.48
N GLY A 241 -2.61 -16.74 30.95
CA GLY A 241 -1.56 -17.46 31.67
C GLY A 241 -2.08 -18.57 32.57
N GLN A 242 -1.14 -19.33 33.14
CA GLN A 242 -1.45 -20.30 34.18
C GLN A 242 -1.30 -19.62 35.54
N HIS A 243 -2.40 -19.49 36.25
CA HIS A 243 -2.48 -18.82 37.55
C HIS A 243 -3.50 -19.49 38.46
N ASN A 244 -3.39 -19.23 39.76
CA ASN A 244 -4.31 -19.73 40.77
C ASN A 244 -5.32 -18.69 41.26
N TYR A 245 -5.32 -17.47 40.68
CA TYR A 245 -6.30 -16.44 41.02
C TYR A 245 -7.72 -16.85 40.65
N ASP A 246 -8.70 -16.31 41.38
CA ASP A 246 -10.11 -16.59 41.14
C ASP A 246 -10.57 -16.01 39.79
N LYS A 247 -11.23 -16.86 39.02
CA LYS A 247 -11.82 -16.57 37.70
C LYS A 247 -13.31 -16.23 37.81
N GLY A 248 -13.96 -16.52 38.94
CA GLY A 248 -15.39 -16.34 39.14
C GLY A 248 -15.87 -14.90 38.89
N PRO A 249 -15.20 -13.86 39.43
CA PRO A 249 -15.60 -12.48 39.20
C PRO A 249 -15.56 -12.05 37.74
N ILE A 250 -14.49 -12.37 37.01
CA ILE A 250 -14.38 -12.01 35.59
C ILE A 250 -15.37 -12.78 34.70
N GLN A 251 -15.63 -14.06 35.01
CA GLN A 251 -16.70 -14.82 34.35
C GLN A 251 -18.07 -14.15 34.58
N TRP A 252 -18.34 -13.70 35.81
CA TRP A 252 -19.57 -12.99 36.14
C TRP A 252 -19.71 -11.66 35.36
N MET A 253 -18.62 -10.91 35.18
CA MET A 253 -18.62 -9.68 34.37
C MET A 253 -19.03 -9.94 32.93
N ALA A 254 -18.47 -10.97 32.30
CA ALA A 254 -18.83 -11.36 30.93
C ALA A 254 -20.28 -11.82 30.83
N CYS A 255 -20.73 -12.67 31.77
CA CYS A 255 -22.10 -13.17 31.83
C CYS A 255 -23.14 -12.06 31.96
N THR A 256 -22.91 -11.14 32.87
CA THR A 256 -23.85 -10.06 33.19
C THR A 256 -24.00 -9.06 32.03
N ASN A 257 -23.00 -8.96 31.17
CA ASN A 257 -22.92 -7.95 30.12
C ASN A 257 -22.97 -8.55 28.70
N LYS A 258 -23.67 -9.68 28.51
CA LYS A 258 -23.93 -10.30 27.19
C LYS A 258 -22.66 -10.54 26.33
N GLY A 259 -21.51 -10.72 26.97
CA GLY A 259 -20.25 -11.04 26.30
C GLY A 259 -19.90 -12.51 26.43
N TYR A 260 -18.61 -12.80 26.51
CA TYR A 260 -18.09 -14.16 26.63
C TYR A 260 -16.77 -14.20 27.40
N TYR A 261 -16.45 -15.38 27.93
CA TYR A 261 -15.25 -15.65 28.72
C TYR A 261 -14.31 -16.56 27.94
N TYR A 262 -13.03 -16.19 27.89
CA TYR A 262 -11.98 -16.95 27.21
C TYR A 262 -10.80 -17.24 28.14
N GLU A 263 -10.15 -18.38 27.95
CA GLU A 263 -8.93 -18.75 28.66
C GLU A 263 -7.76 -18.91 27.68
N ILE A 264 -6.65 -18.22 27.96
CA ILE A 264 -5.43 -18.24 27.14
C ILE A 264 -4.28 -18.75 28.01
N PRO A 265 -4.07 -20.08 28.11
CA PRO A 265 -3.01 -20.65 28.95
C PRO A 265 -1.62 -20.56 28.31
N SER A 266 -1.52 -20.41 26.99
CA SER A 266 -0.27 -20.45 26.24
C SER A 266 -0.35 -19.71 24.91
N ILE A 267 0.79 -19.50 24.26
CA ILE A 267 0.89 -18.82 22.95
C ILE A 267 0.06 -19.52 21.87
N GLY A 268 0.08 -20.86 21.82
CA GLY A 268 -0.69 -21.61 20.82
C GLY A 268 -2.21 -21.47 20.96
N ALA A 269 -2.70 -21.05 22.13
CA ALA A 269 -4.12 -20.80 22.37
C ALA A 269 -4.55 -19.36 22.02
N ILE A 270 -3.61 -18.44 21.79
CA ILE A 270 -3.91 -17.02 21.52
C ILE A 270 -4.74 -16.92 20.25
N ARG A 271 -4.20 -17.43 19.14
CA ARG A 271 -4.77 -17.25 17.79
C ARG A 271 -6.24 -17.66 17.67
N ILE A 272 -6.63 -18.75 18.32
CA ILE A 272 -8.02 -19.25 18.28
C ILE A 272 -8.93 -18.38 19.14
N ASN A 273 -8.54 -18.14 20.40
CA ASN A 273 -9.38 -17.42 21.37
C ASN A 273 -9.55 -15.92 21.04
N THR A 274 -8.57 -15.30 20.38
CA THR A 274 -8.67 -13.89 19.98
C THR A 274 -9.61 -13.67 18.79
N GLN A 275 -10.17 -14.73 18.20
CA GLN A 275 -11.06 -14.65 17.02
C GLN A 275 -12.50 -15.07 17.31
N GLU A 276 -12.71 -15.98 18.28
CA GLU A 276 -14.03 -16.54 18.59
C GLU A 276 -15.06 -15.50 19.06
N TYR A 277 -14.65 -14.30 19.47
CA TYR A 277 -15.58 -13.23 19.84
C TYR A 277 -16.52 -12.83 18.71
N LEU A 278 -16.13 -13.05 17.46
CA LEU A 278 -16.90 -12.76 16.26
C LEU A 278 -18.16 -13.63 16.16
N ASP A 279 -18.13 -14.87 16.67
CA ASP A 279 -19.32 -15.73 16.76
C ASP A 279 -20.40 -15.14 17.67
N VAL A 280 -20.00 -14.38 18.68
CA VAL A 280 -20.91 -13.70 19.62
C VAL A 280 -21.50 -12.43 18.99
N LEU A 281 -20.71 -11.75 18.17
CA LEU A 281 -21.11 -10.54 17.45
C LEU A 281 -21.97 -10.84 16.23
N GLY A 282 -21.81 -12.00 15.59
CA GLY A 282 -22.62 -12.43 14.45
C GLY A 282 -24.06 -12.81 14.80
N ARG A 283 -24.39 -13.07 16.08
CA ARG A 283 -25.72 -13.58 16.47
C ARG A 283 -26.90 -12.68 16.08
N PRO A 284 -26.87 -11.34 16.28
CA PRO A 284 -27.93 -10.46 15.83
C PRO A 284 -28.07 -10.43 14.29
N MET A 285 -26.96 -10.54 13.57
CA MET A 285 -26.92 -10.61 12.11
C MET A 285 -27.64 -11.87 11.59
N VAL A 286 -27.37 -13.04 12.19
CA VAL A 286 -28.06 -14.30 11.84
C VAL A 286 -29.58 -14.17 12.04
N LYS A 287 -30.01 -13.46 13.09
CA LYS A 287 -31.44 -13.21 13.37
C LYS A 287 -32.09 -12.26 12.36
N ALA A 288 -31.35 -11.30 11.81
CA ALA A 288 -31.84 -10.42 10.75
C ALA A 288 -32.05 -11.17 9.41
N ASN A 289 -31.45 -12.37 9.26
CA ASN A 289 -31.64 -13.32 8.16
C ASN A 289 -31.56 -12.62 6.79
N ASN A 290 -32.67 -12.48 6.04
CA ASN A 290 -32.63 -11.92 4.69
C ASN A 290 -32.15 -10.46 4.65
N LYS A 291 -32.39 -9.65 5.69
CA LYS A 291 -31.89 -8.26 5.74
C LYS A 291 -30.37 -8.18 5.88
N ALA A 292 -29.76 -9.20 6.48
CA ALA A 292 -28.32 -9.28 6.70
C ALA A 292 -27.54 -9.90 5.52
N LYS A 293 -28.24 -10.45 4.53
CA LYS A 293 -27.61 -11.02 3.32
C LYS A 293 -27.35 -9.92 2.29
N GLN A 294 -26.36 -9.10 2.57
CA GLN A 294 -25.86 -8.08 1.67
C GLN A 294 -24.43 -8.46 1.26
N VAL A 295 -24.10 -8.29 -0.03
CA VAL A 295 -22.74 -8.51 -0.51
C VAL A 295 -21.89 -7.35 0.00
N GLN A 296 -20.77 -7.67 0.65
CA GLN A 296 -19.78 -6.69 1.09
C GLN A 296 -18.46 -6.95 0.38
N TRP A 297 -17.84 -5.87 -0.11
CA TRP A 297 -16.55 -5.93 -0.78
C TRP A 297 -15.44 -5.58 0.20
N THR A 298 -14.34 -6.32 0.15
CA THR A 298 -13.14 -6.04 0.96
C THR A 298 -12.32 -4.89 0.38
N ASN A 299 -11.42 -4.34 1.20
CA ASN A 299 -10.30 -3.52 0.71
C ASN A 299 -9.42 -4.32 -0.25
N VAL A 300 -8.58 -3.64 -1.03
CA VAL A 300 -7.61 -4.28 -1.93
C VAL A 300 -6.57 -5.03 -1.10
N TYR A 301 -6.29 -6.29 -1.46
CA TYR A 301 -5.26 -7.08 -0.79
C TYR A 301 -4.56 -8.04 -1.76
N GLN A 302 -3.41 -8.57 -1.34
CA GLN A 302 -2.68 -9.55 -2.12
C GLN A 302 -3.28 -10.96 -1.95
N ASP A 303 -3.67 -11.60 -3.04
CA ASP A 303 -4.22 -12.96 -3.01
C ASP A 303 -3.24 -13.95 -2.35
N ALA A 304 -3.79 -14.82 -1.49
CA ALA A 304 -3.04 -15.90 -0.83
C ALA A 304 -2.43 -16.88 -1.82
N LEU A 305 -3.07 -17.05 -2.98
CA LEU A 305 -2.66 -17.94 -4.05
C LEU A 305 -1.82 -17.26 -5.14
N GLU A 306 -1.32 -16.05 -4.86
CA GLU A 306 -0.39 -15.29 -5.70
C GLU A 306 -0.97 -14.80 -7.04
N LEU A 307 -2.30 -14.64 -7.16
CA LEU A 307 -2.93 -14.09 -8.37
C LEU A 307 -2.55 -12.62 -8.63
N GLY A 308 -2.39 -11.82 -7.57
CA GLY A 308 -2.15 -10.38 -7.66
C GLY A 308 -2.95 -9.62 -6.60
N LEU A 309 -3.19 -8.34 -6.86
CA LEU A 309 -4.12 -7.53 -6.06
C LEU A 309 -5.56 -7.91 -6.44
N VAL A 310 -6.36 -8.21 -5.43
CA VAL A 310 -7.76 -8.62 -5.58
C VAL A 310 -8.66 -7.88 -4.58
N ILE A 311 -9.95 -7.83 -4.90
CA ILE A 311 -11.03 -7.58 -3.94
C ILE A 311 -11.95 -8.79 -3.88
N THR A 312 -12.57 -9.02 -2.73
CA THR A 312 -13.44 -10.18 -2.53
C THR A 312 -14.85 -9.73 -2.18
N GLY A 313 -15.84 -10.21 -2.93
CA GLY A 313 -17.24 -10.08 -2.60
C GLY A 313 -17.63 -11.18 -1.62
N THR A 314 -18.11 -10.81 -0.43
CA THR A 314 -18.42 -11.75 0.66
C THR A 314 -19.92 -11.81 0.96
N LEU A 315 -20.40 -12.99 1.34
CA LEU A 315 -21.79 -13.20 1.77
C LEU A 315 -21.88 -14.26 2.89
N PRO A 316 -22.51 -13.95 4.05
CA PRO A 316 -22.58 -14.90 5.15
C PRO A 316 -23.60 -16.03 4.90
N VAL A 317 -23.24 -17.24 5.31
CA VAL A 317 -24.09 -18.44 5.25
C VAL A 317 -24.60 -18.77 6.64
N PHE A 318 -25.92 -18.88 6.79
CA PHE A 318 -26.57 -19.08 8.09
C PHE A 318 -27.04 -20.52 8.29
N ASN A 319 -26.91 -21.02 9.52
CA ASN A 319 -27.48 -22.31 9.90
C ASN A 319 -29.00 -22.18 10.11
N LYS A 320 -29.79 -22.86 9.26
CA LYS A 320 -31.26 -22.83 9.30
C LYS A 320 -31.90 -24.13 9.83
N THR A 321 -31.14 -25.00 10.49
CA THR A 321 -31.71 -26.26 11.00
C THR A 321 -32.87 -26.01 11.97
N ASN A 322 -34.00 -26.67 11.73
CA ASN A 322 -35.26 -26.42 12.44
C ASN A 322 -35.32 -27.13 13.80
N THR A 323 -34.36 -26.85 14.68
CA THR A 323 -34.36 -27.34 16.07
C THR A 323 -34.50 -26.15 17.02
N LYS A 324 -35.23 -26.26 18.13
CA LYS A 324 -35.35 -25.17 19.13
C LYS A 324 -34.03 -24.90 19.92
N ARG A 325 -32.86 -25.22 19.35
CA ARG A 325 -31.56 -25.16 20.03
C ARG A 325 -30.85 -23.81 19.82
N PRO A 326 -30.07 -23.36 20.82
CA PRO A 326 -29.32 -22.09 20.77
C PRO A 326 -28.17 -22.05 19.74
N GLN A 327 -27.73 -23.19 19.17
CA GLN A 327 -26.68 -23.27 18.14
C GLN A 327 -27.11 -22.69 16.77
N ASN A 328 -28.40 -22.45 16.53
CA ASN A 328 -28.90 -21.88 15.26
C ASN A 328 -28.67 -20.36 15.14
N GLN A 329 -27.87 -19.78 16.03
CA GLN A 329 -27.56 -18.34 16.06
C GLN A 329 -26.14 -18.04 15.57
N LEU A 330 -25.45 -19.05 15.04
CA LEU A 330 -24.12 -18.92 14.45
C LEU A 330 -24.18 -18.98 12.93
N ILE A 331 -23.15 -18.42 12.29
CA ILE A 331 -22.91 -18.60 10.86
C ILE A 331 -22.33 -20.00 10.63
N LEU A 332 -22.62 -20.61 9.47
CA LEU A 332 -21.89 -21.80 9.00
C LEU A 332 -20.53 -21.40 8.45
N GLY A 333 -20.43 -20.19 7.90
CA GLY A 333 -19.25 -19.69 7.23
C GLY A 333 -19.60 -18.51 6.32
N VAL A 334 -18.67 -18.14 5.46
CA VAL A 334 -18.82 -17.06 4.48
C VAL A 334 -18.45 -17.58 3.09
N MET A 335 -19.28 -17.24 2.11
CA MET A 335 -18.98 -17.43 0.70
C MET A 335 -18.26 -16.20 0.16
N ALA A 336 -17.26 -16.43 -0.67
CA ALA A 336 -16.37 -15.42 -1.22
C ALA A 336 -16.11 -15.68 -2.70
N ILE A 337 -16.07 -14.59 -3.49
CA ILE A 337 -15.63 -14.60 -4.88
C ILE A 337 -14.63 -13.48 -5.08
N ASP A 338 -13.50 -13.79 -5.71
CA ASP A 338 -12.45 -12.82 -5.98
C ASP A 338 -12.64 -12.14 -7.34
N VAL A 339 -12.30 -10.85 -7.38
CA VAL A 339 -12.20 -10.04 -8.60
C VAL A 339 -10.80 -9.45 -8.64
N SER A 340 -10.07 -9.70 -9.73
CA SER A 340 -8.74 -9.13 -9.93
C SER A 340 -8.85 -7.65 -10.30
N LEU A 341 -7.94 -6.83 -9.78
CA LEU A 341 -7.83 -5.44 -10.20
C LEU A 341 -7.52 -5.32 -11.70
N ASP A 342 -6.87 -6.32 -12.30
CA ASP A 342 -6.59 -6.33 -13.74
C ASP A 342 -7.87 -6.48 -14.57
N ASP A 343 -8.88 -7.20 -14.07
CA ASP A 343 -10.19 -7.30 -14.73
C ASP A 343 -10.95 -5.98 -14.65
N ILE A 344 -10.85 -5.25 -13.53
CA ILE A 344 -11.42 -3.91 -13.38
C ILE A 344 -10.71 -2.90 -14.31
N LYS A 345 -9.38 -3.01 -14.45
CA LYS A 345 -8.61 -2.19 -15.40
C LYS A 345 -9.04 -2.40 -16.86
N ARG A 346 -9.42 -3.63 -17.22
CA ARG A 346 -9.95 -3.93 -18.57
C ARG A 346 -11.28 -3.22 -18.87
N LEU A 347 -12.07 -2.92 -17.83
CA LEU A 347 -13.31 -2.14 -17.96
C LEU A 347 -13.07 -0.62 -18.02
N THR A 348 -11.85 -0.16 -17.74
CA THR A 348 -11.46 1.26 -17.70
C THR A 348 -10.36 1.56 -18.73
N PRO A 349 -10.66 1.48 -20.05
CA PRO A 349 -9.66 1.65 -21.10
C PRO A 349 -9.11 3.08 -21.13
N ARG A 350 -7.78 3.20 -21.05
CA ARG A 350 -7.07 4.49 -21.00
C ARG A 350 -6.52 5.02 -22.33
N PHE A 351 -6.54 4.21 -23.37
CA PHE A 351 -5.85 4.54 -24.63
C PHE A 351 -6.52 5.62 -25.47
N THR A 352 -7.76 5.99 -25.17
CA THR A 352 -8.50 6.97 -25.99
C THR A 352 -8.25 8.42 -25.59
N PHE A 353 -7.75 8.70 -24.39
CA PHE A 353 -7.63 10.08 -23.88
C PHE A 353 -6.19 10.46 -23.49
N GLY A 354 -5.20 9.77 -24.05
CA GLY A 354 -3.78 10.05 -23.87
C GLY A 354 -3.19 9.60 -22.52
N PRO A 355 -1.87 9.81 -22.31
CA PRO A 355 -1.12 9.29 -21.16
C PRO A 355 -1.45 9.94 -19.83
N ASN A 356 -1.83 11.22 -19.90
CA ASN A 356 -2.07 12.06 -18.73
C ASN A 356 -3.49 11.90 -18.19
N GLY A 357 -4.43 11.38 -18.99
CA GLY A 357 -5.74 11.01 -18.48
C GLY A 357 -5.70 9.66 -17.76
N TYR A 358 -6.51 9.50 -16.71
CA TYR A 358 -6.62 8.24 -15.98
C TYR A 358 -7.95 8.13 -15.23
N TYR A 359 -8.35 6.88 -14.98
CA TYR A 359 -9.44 6.59 -14.05
C TYR A 359 -8.88 6.39 -12.64
N PHE A 360 -9.65 6.80 -11.65
CA PHE A 360 -9.46 6.35 -10.29
C PHE A 360 -10.80 6.00 -9.65
N ALA A 361 -10.79 5.04 -8.73
CA ALA A 361 -11.97 4.62 -7.99
C ALA A 361 -11.66 4.67 -6.50
N ILE A 362 -12.60 5.14 -5.69
CA ILE A 362 -12.47 5.21 -4.24
C ILE A 362 -13.60 4.46 -3.55
N ASP A 363 -13.31 3.96 -2.35
CA ASP A 363 -14.30 3.41 -1.43
C ASP A 363 -14.89 4.52 -0.50
N PRO A 364 -15.89 4.19 0.34
CA PRO A 364 -16.46 5.13 1.32
C PRO A 364 -15.48 5.59 2.42
N ASN A 365 -14.35 4.91 2.57
CA ASN A 365 -13.27 5.27 3.47
C ASN A 365 -12.23 6.21 2.81
N GLY A 366 -12.33 6.41 1.49
CA GLY A 366 -11.43 7.19 0.63
C GLY A 366 -10.17 6.45 0.18
N TYR A 367 -10.09 5.12 0.39
CA TYR A 367 -9.03 4.29 -0.15
C TYR A 367 -9.22 4.08 -1.65
N VAL A 368 -8.12 4.11 -2.39
CA VAL A 368 -8.14 3.89 -3.83
C VAL A 368 -8.25 2.40 -4.17
N LEU A 369 -9.28 2.05 -4.92
CA LEU A 369 -9.45 0.74 -5.54
C LEU A 369 -8.67 0.64 -6.86
N LEU A 370 -8.67 1.73 -7.63
CA LEU A 370 -7.99 1.87 -8.90
C LEU A 370 -7.27 3.21 -8.90
N HIS A 371 -5.96 3.22 -9.16
CA HIS A 371 -5.17 4.43 -9.36
C HIS A 371 -3.84 4.07 -10.05
N PRO A 372 -3.26 4.94 -10.92
CA PRO A 372 -1.95 4.68 -11.52
C PRO A 372 -0.82 4.48 -10.50
N ASN A 373 -0.85 5.25 -9.40
CA ASN A 373 0.16 5.17 -8.34
C ASN A 373 -0.06 4.00 -7.37
N LEU A 374 -1.17 3.25 -7.48
CA LEU A 374 -1.39 2.06 -6.65
C LEU A 374 -0.54 0.90 -7.17
N CYS A 375 0.56 0.60 -6.47
CA CYS A 375 1.52 -0.41 -6.92
C CYS A 375 1.41 -1.73 -6.15
N PRO A 376 1.57 -2.89 -6.81
CA PRO A 376 1.69 -4.20 -6.16
C PRO A 376 3.12 -4.44 -5.63
N LYS A 377 3.82 -3.40 -5.13
CA LYS A 377 5.26 -3.45 -4.76
C LYS A 377 5.60 -4.48 -3.67
N VAL A 378 4.61 -5.05 -2.97
CA VAL A 378 4.77 -6.23 -2.09
C VAL A 378 5.36 -7.44 -2.85
N HIS A 379 5.24 -7.48 -4.18
CA HIS A 379 5.83 -8.52 -5.03
C HIS A 379 7.35 -8.35 -5.26
N MET A 380 7.92 -7.13 -5.14
CA MET A 380 9.37 -6.91 -5.26
C MET A 380 10.14 -7.38 -4.03
N LEU A 381 9.49 -7.53 -2.87
CA LEU A 381 10.07 -8.28 -1.75
C LEU A 381 10.23 -9.77 -2.08
N HIS A 382 9.34 -10.37 -2.89
CA HIS A 382 9.36 -11.81 -3.12
C HIS A 382 10.54 -12.27 -4.02
N ASN A 383 11.05 -11.38 -4.87
CA ASN A 383 12.24 -11.64 -5.70
C ASN A 383 13.55 -11.33 -4.96
N LEU A 384 13.56 -10.39 -4.00
CA LEU A 384 14.75 -10.03 -3.21
C LEU A 384 14.92 -10.88 -1.94
N VAL A 385 13.84 -11.42 -1.36
CA VAL A 385 13.87 -12.24 -0.12
C VAL A 385 14.20 -13.73 -0.36
N LYS A 386 14.64 -14.10 -1.57
CA LYS A 386 15.08 -15.48 -1.89
C LYS A 386 16.35 -15.95 -1.14
N GLN A 387 16.95 -15.14 -0.27
CA GLN A 387 18.27 -15.43 0.32
C GLN A 387 18.34 -15.45 1.87
N SER A 388 17.23 -15.51 2.61
CA SER A 388 17.29 -15.69 4.07
C SER A 388 16.68 -17.03 4.52
N PRO A 389 17.48 -18.03 4.97
CA PRO A 389 16.99 -19.40 5.13
C PRO A 389 16.16 -19.71 6.39
N ASN A 390 16.14 -18.87 7.44
CA ASN A 390 15.85 -19.41 8.79
C ASN A 390 14.85 -18.65 9.68
N ILE A 391 14.00 -17.75 9.14
CA ILE A 391 12.87 -17.22 9.94
C ILE A 391 11.60 -17.16 9.07
N PRO A 392 10.58 -17.99 9.33
CA PRO A 392 9.29 -17.82 8.71
C PRO A 392 8.58 -16.60 9.33
N ASN A 393 8.82 -15.40 8.78
CA ASN A 393 7.92 -14.29 9.04
C ASN A 393 6.57 -14.60 8.36
N PRO A 394 5.44 -14.42 9.06
CA PRO A 394 4.12 -14.57 8.45
C PRO A 394 4.05 -13.62 7.25
N LYS A 395 3.76 -14.18 6.06
CA LYS A 395 3.60 -13.38 4.83
C LYS A 395 2.56 -12.29 5.12
N PHE A 396 2.88 -11.04 4.78
CA PHE A 396 2.03 -9.86 4.93
C PHE A 396 0.55 -10.17 4.67
N GLN A 397 -0.25 -10.15 5.74
CA GLN A 397 -1.71 -10.32 5.71
C GLN A 397 -2.45 -8.98 5.70
N GLU A 398 -1.71 -7.86 5.77
CA GLU A 398 -2.31 -6.53 5.82
C GLU A 398 -2.88 -6.14 4.44
N PRO A 399 -4.05 -5.48 4.40
CA PRO A 399 -4.62 -4.96 3.17
C PRO A 399 -3.79 -3.79 2.64
N VAL A 400 -3.78 -3.62 1.31
CA VAL A 400 -3.10 -2.52 0.63
C VAL A 400 -4.04 -1.30 0.62
N THR A 401 -3.98 -0.52 1.69
CA THR A 401 -4.86 0.64 1.92
C THR A 401 -4.13 1.95 1.66
N LEU A 402 -4.13 2.40 0.40
CA LEU A 402 -3.62 3.72 0.01
C LEU A 402 -4.81 4.69 -0.11
N ASP A 403 -4.78 5.84 0.57
CA ASP A 403 -5.83 6.88 0.42
C ASP A 403 -5.57 7.69 -0.87
N PHE A 404 -6.63 8.23 -1.47
CA PHE A 404 -6.52 9.12 -2.64
C PHE A 404 -5.60 10.32 -2.37
N LEU A 405 -5.68 10.91 -1.17
CA LEU A 405 -4.85 12.06 -0.78
C LEU A 405 -3.39 11.68 -0.47
N ASP A 406 -3.09 10.38 -0.40
CA ASP A 406 -1.72 9.88 -0.29
C ASP A 406 -1.19 9.41 -1.66
N ALA A 407 -2.09 8.99 -2.55
CA ALA A 407 -1.76 8.60 -3.92
C ALA A 407 -1.43 9.81 -4.81
N GLU A 408 -2.02 10.97 -4.53
CA GLU A 408 -1.77 12.23 -5.22
C GLU A 408 -1.32 13.32 -4.23
N LEU A 409 -0.74 14.40 -4.76
CA LEU A 409 -0.47 15.60 -3.95
C LEU A 409 -1.79 16.17 -3.39
N GLU A 410 -1.85 16.31 -2.07
CA GLU A 410 -3.00 16.83 -1.33
C GLU A 410 -3.26 18.31 -1.66
N ASP A 411 -4.53 18.64 -1.89
CA ASP A 411 -5.03 19.95 -2.28
C ASP A 411 -6.43 20.13 -1.67
N GLU A 412 -6.77 21.32 -1.19
CA GLU A 412 -8.08 21.61 -0.59
C GLU A 412 -9.25 21.24 -1.52
N ILE A 413 -9.10 21.45 -2.83
CA ILE A 413 -10.13 21.11 -3.82
C ILE A 413 -10.23 19.59 -4.01
N LYS A 414 -9.09 18.87 -3.93
CA LYS A 414 -9.09 17.40 -3.97
C LYS A 414 -9.74 16.80 -2.73
N VAL A 415 -9.60 17.44 -1.57
CA VAL A 415 -10.32 17.06 -0.34
C VAL A 415 -11.83 17.23 -0.52
N GLU A 416 -12.29 18.30 -1.17
CA GLU A 416 -13.71 18.49 -1.52
C GLU A 416 -14.20 17.40 -2.50
N ILE A 417 -13.47 17.16 -3.59
CA ILE A 417 -13.81 16.13 -4.59
C ILE A 417 -13.92 14.74 -3.92
N ARG A 418 -12.93 14.37 -3.11
CA ARG A 418 -12.94 13.12 -2.35
C ARG A 418 -14.16 13.02 -1.43
N THR A 419 -14.51 14.10 -0.73
CA THR A 419 -15.65 14.15 0.18
C THR A 419 -16.97 13.96 -0.57
N ASN A 420 -17.15 14.64 -1.70
CA ASN A 420 -18.36 14.52 -2.53
C ASN A 420 -18.49 13.11 -3.13
N MET A 421 -17.38 12.52 -3.58
CA MET A 421 -17.35 11.14 -4.06
C MET A 421 -17.70 10.12 -2.97
N ILE A 422 -17.23 10.31 -1.73
CA ILE A 422 -17.61 9.47 -0.58
C ILE A 422 -19.09 9.60 -0.24
N ASN A 423 -19.66 10.80 -0.40
CA ASN A 423 -21.09 11.03 -0.22
C ASN A 423 -21.95 10.43 -1.37
N GLY A 424 -21.31 9.92 -2.43
CA GLY A 424 -21.99 9.34 -3.60
C GLY A 424 -22.57 10.39 -4.54
N GLU A 425 -22.01 11.60 -4.54
CA GLU A 425 -22.45 12.67 -5.43
C GLU A 425 -21.86 12.52 -6.83
N THR A 426 -22.51 13.11 -7.82
CA THR A 426 -21.99 13.22 -9.20
C THR A 426 -21.58 14.66 -9.44
N GLY A 427 -20.37 14.87 -9.95
CA GLY A 427 -19.83 16.20 -10.11
C GLY A 427 -18.72 16.30 -11.13
N HIS A 428 -18.39 17.54 -11.46
CA HIS A 428 -17.31 17.90 -12.38
C HIS A 428 -16.61 19.14 -11.84
N ARG A 429 -15.29 19.12 -11.80
CA ARG A 429 -14.44 20.22 -11.32
C ARG A 429 -13.16 20.27 -12.13
N THR A 430 -12.77 21.46 -12.55
CA THR A 430 -11.45 21.71 -13.12
C THR A 430 -10.56 22.34 -12.07
N VAL A 431 -9.34 21.83 -11.92
CA VAL A 431 -8.40 22.15 -10.85
C VAL A 431 -7.04 22.43 -11.46
N HIS A 432 -6.42 23.55 -11.08
CA HIS A 432 -5.00 23.79 -11.35
C HIS A 432 -4.19 23.17 -10.22
N THR A 433 -3.62 21.99 -10.46
CA THR A 433 -2.96 21.21 -9.42
C THR A 433 -1.52 20.87 -9.80
N LEU A 434 -0.76 20.48 -8.78
CA LEU A 434 0.59 19.97 -8.95
C LEU A 434 0.51 18.46 -9.27
N VAL A 435 1.21 18.06 -10.32
CA VAL A 435 1.30 16.67 -10.77
C VAL A 435 2.72 16.18 -10.54
N LYS A 436 2.86 15.13 -9.73
CA LYS A 436 4.14 14.46 -9.51
C LYS A 436 4.50 13.65 -10.76
N SER A 437 5.74 13.79 -11.21
CA SER A 437 6.27 13.04 -12.35
C SER A 437 6.44 11.54 -12.03
N GLN A 438 6.40 10.70 -13.07
CA GLN A 438 6.52 9.24 -12.95
C GLN A 438 7.87 8.78 -12.37
N ASP A 439 8.94 9.52 -12.65
CA ASP A 439 10.29 9.30 -12.11
C ASP A 439 10.53 10.00 -10.76
N GLU A 440 9.49 10.63 -10.21
CA GLU A 440 9.45 11.23 -8.86
C GLU A 440 10.46 12.36 -8.60
N ARG A 441 11.12 12.85 -9.64
CA ARG A 441 12.10 13.95 -9.57
C ARG A 441 11.50 15.34 -9.78
N TYR A 442 10.35 15.40 -10.46
CA TYR A 442 9.75 16.64 -10.91
C TYR A 442 8.31 16.78 -10.44
N ILE A 443 7.87 18.03 -10.31
CA ILE A 443 6.47 18.41 -10.12
C ILE A 443 6.14 19.43 -11.20
N ASP A 444 5.10 19.16 -11.99
CA ASP A 444 4.60 20.06 -13.02
C ASP A 444 3.23 20.64 -12.61
N ARG A 445 2.98 21.91 -12.94
CA ARG A 445 1.68 22.54 -12.70
C ARG A 445 0.80 22.31 -13.94
N SER A 446 -0.33 21.65 -13.75
CA SER A 446 -1.22 21.30 -14.86
C SER A 446 -2.68 21.53 -14.50
N GLU A 447 -3.48 21.92 -15.50
CA GLU A 447 -4.93 22.06 -15.38
C GLU A 447 -5.60 20.72 -15.68
N ARG A 448 -6.23 20.14 -14.66
CA ARG A 448 -6.87 18.81 -14.73
C ARG A 448 -8.35 18.94 -14.45
N SER A 449 -9.15 18.25 -15.27
CA SER A 449 -10.58 18.19 -15.14
C SER A 449 -11.00 16.84 -14.56
N TYR A 450 -11.56 16.88 -13.35
CA TYR A 450 -12.04 15.74 -12.59
C TYR A 450 -13.55 15.60 -12.80
N THR A 451 -13.98 14.44 -13.27
CA THR A 451 -15.41 14.09 -13.37
C THR A 451 -15.65 12.81 -12.58
N TYR A 452 -16.65 12.79 -11.71
CA TYR A 452 -16.89 11.66 -10.81
C TYR A 452 -18.37 11.33 -10.65
N ALA A 453 -18.65 10.05 -10.43
CA ALA A 453 -19.99 9.53 -10.22
C ALA A 453 -19.97 8.22 -9.38
N PRO A 454 -21.04 7.90 -8.64
CA PRO A 454 -21.15 6.64 -7.90
C PRO A 454 -21.38 5.45 -8.84
N VAL A 455 -20.77 4.31 -8.52
CA VAL A 455 -20.98 3.04 -9.23
C VAL A 455 -22.26 2.39 -8.71
N LYS A 456 -23.29 2.34 -9.56
CA LYS A 456 -24.61 1.79 -9.19
C LYS A 456 -24.50 0.35 -8.70
N GLY A 457 -25.07 0.08 -7.52
CA GLY A 457 -25.12 -1.26 -6.91
C GLY A 457 -23.94 -1.59 -5.99
N THR A 458 -23.00 -0.65 -5.81
CA THR A 458 -21.89 -0.75 -4.86
C THR A 458 -21.70 0.57 -4.12
N ASP A 459 -20.83 0.57 -3.11
CA ASP A 459 -20.47 1.78 -2.36
C ASP A 459 -19.24 2.51 -2.96
N TYR A 460 -18.75 2.06 -4.12
CA TYR A 460 -17.63 2.70 -4.81
C TYR A 460 -18.06 3.90 -5.63
N SER A 461 -17.15 4.88 -5.75
CA SER A 461 -17.28 6.01 -6.67
C SER A 461 -16.12 5.99 -7.67
N LEU A 462 -16.44 6.17 -8.95
CA LEU A 462 -15.47 6.20 -10.05
C LEU A 462 -15.30 7.64 -10.53
N ALA A 463 -14.06 8.00 -10.81
CA ALA A 463 -13.69 9.27 -11.40
C ALA A 463 -12.79 9.09 -12.61
N LEU A 464 -12.84 10.07 -13.50
CA LEU A 464 -11.98 10.24 -14.66
C LEU A 464 -11.32 11.60 -14.58
N VAL A 465 -10.00 11.60 -14.66
CA VAL A 465 -9.17 12.80 -14.73
C VAL A 465 -8.70 12.98 -16.15
N LEU A 466 -8.96 14.14 -16.74
CA LEU A 466 -8.51 14.49 -18.08
C LEU A 466 -7.80 15.85 -18.07
N PRO A 467 -6.64 16.00 -18.72
CA PRO A 467 -6.14 17.31 -19.07
C PRO A 467 -7.00 17.96 -20.16
N VAL A 468 -7.09 19.30 -20.18
CA VAL A 468 -8.00 20.04 -21.08
C VAL A 468 -7.75 19.75 -22.56
N TYR A 469 -6.50 19.49 -22.96
CA TYR A 469 -6.15 19.16 -24.36
C TYR A 469 -6.60 17.75 -24.80
N SER A 470 -6.94 16.85 -23.86
CA SER A 470 -7.31 15.45 -24.16
C SER A 470 -8.79 15.21 -24.44
N LEU A 471 -9.60 16.28 -24.54
CA LEU A 471 -11.04 16.17 -24.81
C LEU A 471 -11.36 15.59 -26.20
N HIS A 472 -10.38 15.58 -27.11
CA HIS A 472 -10.52 15.02 -28.46
C HIS A 472 -9.51 13.89 -28.65
N TYR A 473 -9.88 12.87 -29.44
CA TYR A 473 -9.01 11.76 -29.77
C TYR A 473 -9.11 11.38 -31.24
N ILE A 474 -8.07 10.72 -31.73
CA ILE A 474 -7.99 10.30 -33.13
C ILE A 474 -8.53 8.87 -33.23
N HIS A 475 -9.66 8.70 -33.90
CA HIS A 475 -10.19 7.39 -34.28
C HIS A 475 -9.76 7.06 -35.72
N THR A 476 -9.00 5.98 -35.90
CA THR A 476 -8.53 5.57 -37.23
C THR A 476 -9.64 4.86 -38.02
N THR A 477 -9.89 5.31 -39.26
CA THR A 477 -10.91 4.75 -40.17
C THR A 477 -10.30 4.09 -41.41
N ILE A 478 -9.04 3.68 -41.33
CA ILE A 478 -8.31 3.07 -42.46
C ILE A 478 -8.93 1.70 -42.74
N GLY A 479 -9.78 1.60 -43.77
CA GLY A 479 -10.43 0.34 -44.18
C GLY A 479 -9.74 -0.38 -45.35
N ASP A 480 -8.91 0.32 -46.11
CA ASP A 480 -8.27 -0.23 -47.32
C ASP A 480 -7.13 -1.19 -46.97
N THR A 481 -7.22 -2.42 -47.48
CA THR A 481 -6.26 -3.51 -47.22
C THR A 481 -4.83 -3.14 -47.64
N ILE A 482 -4.67 -2.34 -48.70
CA ILE A 482 -3.36 -1.89 -49.19
C ILE A 482 -2.74 -0.85 -48.25
N THR A 483 -3.56 0.07 -47.74
CA THR A 483 -3.11 1.10 -46.80
C THR A 483 -2.80 0.47 -45.44
N GLN A 484 -3.64 -0.45 -44.98
CA GLN A 484 -3.37 -1.27 -43.80
C GLN A 484 -2.11 -2.13 -43.98
N ALA A 485 -1.91 -2.81 -45.11
CA ALA A 485 -0.70 -3.62 -45.34
C ALA A 485 0.58 -2.77 -45.44
N LYS A 486 0.49 -1.58 -46.04
CA LYS A 486 1.58 -0.59 -46.03
C LYS A 486 1.89 -0.08 -44.61
N CYS A 487 0.94 -0.11 -43.68
CA CYS A 487 1.15 0.29 -42.28
C CYS A 487 1.41 -0.89 -41.33
N ASN A 488 0.96 -2.11 -41.63
CA ASN A 488 1.07 -3.31 -40.78
C ASN A 488 2.51 -3.81 -40.62
N LEU A 489 3.42 -3.40 -41.50
CA LEU A 489 4.85 -3.68 -41.39
C LEU A 489 5.56 -2.87 -40.28
N PHE A 490 4.83 -2.05 -39.48
CA PHE A 490 5.41 -0.98 -38.65
C PHE A 490 5.05 -1.02 -37.15
N PHE A 491 4.37 -2.06 -36.65
CA PHE A 491 3.88 -2.07 -35.27
C PHE A 491 4.85 -2.71 -34.28
N SER A 492 5.10 -2.04 -33.15
CA SER A 492 5.46 -2.69 -31.89
C SER A 492 5.18 -1.73 -30.72
N SER A 493 4.25 -2.13 -29.85
CA SER A 493 4.18 -1.70 -28.45
C SER A 493 3.74 -2.89 -27.58
N HIS A 494 3.81 -2.79 -26.25
CA HIS A 494 3.48 -3.89 -25.33
C HIS A 494 1.98 -3.91 -24.95
N ARG A 495 1.08 -3.61 -25.89
CA ARG A 495 -0.37 -3.62 -25.66
C ARG A 495 -0.97 -5.01 -25.94
N GLU A 496 -2.03 -5.38 -25.23
CA GLU A 496 -2.89 -6.50 -25.61
C GLU A 496 -3.69 -6.12 -26.86
N TYR A 497 -3.04 -6.15 -28.03
CA TYR A 497 -3.67 -5.84 -29.32
C TYR A 497 -4.72 -6.87 -29.72
N CYS A 498 -4.49 -8.14 -29.35
CA CYS A 498 -5.37 -9.28 -29.60
C CYS A 498 -5.30 -10.24 -28.40
N LYS A 499 -6.39 -10.96 -28.12
CA LYS A 499 -6.46 -11.92 -26.99
C LYS A 499 -5.41 -13.05 -27.05
N ASP A 500 -4.88 -13.33 -28.24
CA ASP A 500 -3.95 -14.45 -28.49
C ASP A 500 -2.47 -14.03 -28.56
N LEU A 501 -2.16 -12.73 -28.51
CA LEU A 501 -0.80 -12.21 -28.66
C LEU A 501 -0.20 -11.84 -27.30
N LYS A 502 0.76 -12.63 -26.82
CA LYS A 502 1.49 -12.34 -25.58
C LYS A 502 2.54 -11.25 -25.80
N PRO A 503 2.72 -10.31 -24.84
CA PRO A 503 3.85 -9.39 -24.88
C PRO A 503 5.17 -10.16 -24.73
N SER A 504 6.03 -10.09 -25.76
CA SER A 504 7.38 -10.66 -25.77
C SER A 504 8.40 -9.57 -25.43
N LYS A 505 9.41 -9.90 -24.61
CA LYS A 505 10.50 -8.98 -24.22
C LYS A 505 11.60 -8.81 -25.28
N ASN A 506 11.57 -9.53 -26.39
CA ASN A 506 12.71 -9.56 -27.32
C ASN A 506 12.24 -9.61 -28.78
N ASN A 507 12.40 -8.50 -29.52
CA ASN A 507 11.91 -8.28 -30.89
C ASN A 507 13.04 -7.87 -31.87
N THR A 508 14.26 -8.37 -31.65
CA THR A 508 15.48 -7.81 -32.25
C THR A 508 15.68 -8.14 -33.73
N GLU A 509 15.05 -9.18 -34.27
CA GLU A 509 15.40 -9.70 -35.61
C GLU A 509 14.66 -9.00 -36.76
N PHE A 510 13.37 -8.69 -36.60
CA PHE A 510 12.57 -7.99 -37.62
C PHE A 510 12.92 -6.49 -37.75
N LEU A 511 13.34 -5.86 -36.65
CA LEU A 511 13.83 -4.47 -36.60
C LEU A 511 15.16 -4.28 -37.34
N MET A 512 15.94 -5.35 -37.58
CA MET A 512 17.22 -5.26 -38.28
C MET A 512 17.06 -5.07 -39.79
N ASP A 513 16.15 -5.82 -40.41
CA ASP A 513 15.93 -5.80 -41.86
C ASP A 513 15.22 -4.51 -42.33
N PHE A 514 14.39 -3.91 -41.47
CA PHE A 514 13.72 -2.64 -41.77
C PHE A 514 14.64 -1.41 -41.60
N ASN A 515 15.62 -1.47 -40.69
CA ASN A 515 16.62 -0.41 -40.52
C ASN A 515 17.54 -0.27 -41.75
N GLU A 516 17.87 -1.37 -42.43
CA GLU A 516 18.64 -1.34 -43.68
C GLU A 516 17.87 -0.62 -44.82
N TYR A 517 16.54 -0.66 -44.78
CA TYR A 517 15.67 0.03 -45.74
C TYR A 517 15.60 1.56 -45.52
N ILE A 518 15.60 2.01 -44.25
CA ILE A 518 15.63 3.43 -43.88
C ILE A 518 17.01 4.07 -44.17
N ASP A 519 18.10 3.32 -43.95
CA ASP A 519 19.48 3.72 -44.27
C ASP A 519 19.66 4.08 -45.75
N ARG A 520 18.92 3.40 -46.65
CA ARG A 520 19.00 3.65 -48.10
C ARG A 520 18.15 4.82 -48.61
N LYS A 521 17.21 5.34 -47.81
CA LYS A 521 16.16 6.27 -48.27
C LYS A 521 16.17 7.65 -47.61
N THR A 522 16.98 7.87 -46.58
CA THR A 522 17.12 9.19 -45.96
C THR A 522 18.34 9.90 -46.56
N PRO A 523 18.21 11.09 -47.20
CA PRO A 523 19.32 11.70 -47.92
C PRO A 523 20.48 12.03 -46.99
N ASN A 524 21.68 11.63 -47.40
CA ASN A 524 22.94 12.21 -46.94
C ASN A 524 22.87 13.73 -47.00
N ASN A 525 22.75 14.40 -45.85
CA ASN A 525 23.16 15.78 -45.71
C ASN A 525 24.48 15.79 -44.92
N PRO A 526 25.63 16.14 -45.52
CA PRO A 526 26.95 16.17 -44.87
C PRO A 526 27.12 17.29 -43.81
N LEU A 527 26.02 17.87 -43.34
CA LEU A 527 25.97 19.03 -42.44
C LEU A 527 24.97 18.80 -41.29
N CYS A 528 24.89 17.58 -40.74
CA CYS A 528 24.17 17.38 -39.48
C CYS A 528 25.06 17.85 -38.33
N GLU A 529 24.68 18.99 -37.77
CA GLU A 529 25.40 19.86 -36.83
C GLU A 529 26.02 19.14 -35.63
N ASN A 530 27.24 19.56 -35.25
CA ASN A 530 27.98 19.10 -34.08
C ASN A 530 27.13 19.19 -32.79
N GLY A 531 26.87 18.06 -32.11
CA GLY A 531 26.28 18.02 -30.75
C GLY A 531 24.98 17.25 -30.56
N VAL A 532 24.40 16.64 -31.60
CA VAL A 532 23.19 15.78 -31.49
C VAL A 532 23.58 14.30 -31.51
N LEU A 533 23.30 13.55 -30.43
CA LEU A 533 23.57 12.10 -30.33
C LEU A 533 22.48 11.26 -30.99
N ALA A 534 21.22 11.60 -30.72
CA ALA A 534 20.08 10.87 -31.24
C ALA A 534 18.87 11.78 -31.44
N ARG A 535 17.99 11.41 -32.35
CA ARG A 535 16.67 12.00 -32.55
C ARG A 535 15.64 10.90 -32.36
N PHE A 536 14.56 11.19 -31.65
CA PHE A 536 13.51 10.21 -31.44
C PHE A 536 12.12 10.79 -31.63
N VAL A 537 11.17 9.91 -31.90
CA VAL A 537 9.74 10.22 -31.96
C VAL A 537 9.00 9.18 -31.14
N ALA A 538 8.46 9.59 -30.00
CA ALA A 538 7.60 8.77 -29.17
C ALA A 538 6.14 9.08 -29.52
N THR A 539 5.33 8.08 -29.79
CA THR A 539 3.94 8.29 -30.26
C THR A 539 2.91 7.68 -29.33
N ASP A 540 1.68 8.19 -29.42
CA ASP A 540 0.54 7.74 -28.62
C ASP A 540 0.14 6.26 -28.88
N GLY A 541 0.53 5.73 -30.04
CA GLY A 541 0.37 4.31 -30.40
C GLY A 541 1.39 3.37 -29.76
N GLY A 542 2.29 3.87 -28.90
CA GLY A 542 3.35 3.10 -28.26
C GLY A 542 4.53 2.78 -29.19
N ILE A 543 4.65 3.49 -30.30
CA ILE A 543 5.79 3.37 -31.21
C ILE A 543 6.79 4.48 -30.89
N THR A 544 7.98 4.10 -30.42
CA THR A 544 9.11 5.00 -30.22
C THR A 544 10.18 4.71 -31.28
N ARG A 545 10.52 5.69 -32.11
CA ARG A 545 11.56 5.58 -33.14
C ARG A 545 12.78 6.38 -32.74
N ILE A 546 13.97 5.82 -32.91
CA ILE A 546 15.23 6.46 -32.53
C ILE A 546 16.18 6.40 -33.72
N TYR A 547 16.88 7.49 -33.98
CA TYR A 547 17.85 7.64 -35.06
C TYR A 547 19.14 8.29 -34.53
N PRO A 548 20.34 7.78 -34.88
CA PRO A 548 20.62 6.59 -35.69
C PRO A 548 20.43 5.27 -34.92
N LYS A 549 20.43 4.12 -35.61
CA LYS A 549 20.22 2.79 -35.01
C LYS A 549 21.17 2.49 -33.84
N SER A 550 22.42 2.93 -33.92
CA SER A 550 23.40 2.78 -32.85
C SER A 550 22.92 3.39 -31.53
N ALA A 551 22.25 4.55 -31.57
CA ALA A 551 21.72 5.20 -30.39
C ALA A 551 20.46 4.52 -29.81
N GLY A 552 19.78 3.68 -30.61
CA GLY A 552 18.64 2.89 -30.13
C GLY A 552 19.04 1.70 -29.25
N LEU A 553 20.28 1.21 -29.36
CA LEU A 553 20.83 0.17 -28.47
C LEU A 553 21.10 0.71 -27.06
N ASP A 554 21.48 1.99 -26.97
CA ASP A 554 21.76 2.71 -25.72
C ASP A 554 20.50 3.41 -25.15
N TRP A 555 19.32 3.00 -25.60
CA TRP A 555 18.05 3.55 -25.14
C TRP A 555 17.53 2.77 -23.95
N THR A 556 17.45 3.44 -22.80
CA THR A 556 17.11 2.84 -21.50
C THR A 556 15.70 3.14 -21.03
N GLU A 557 14.95 3.98 -21.76
CA GLU A 557 13.59 4.38 -21.37
C GLU A 557 12.57 3.28 -21.69
N ASP A 558 11.44 3.31 -20.98
CA ASP A 558 10.35 2.34 -21.19
C ASP A 558 9.82 2.41 -22.63
N PRO A 559 9.67 1.26 -23.33
CA PRO A 559 9.09 1.24 -24.67
C PRO A 559 7.61 1.65 -24.69
N GLU A 560 6.86 1.50 -23.60
CA GLU A 560 5.48 1.99 -23.51
C GLU A 560 5.47 3.49 -23.20
N THR A 561 5.02 4.27 -24.18
CA THR A 561 5.00 5.74 -24.10
C THR A 561 4.12 6.28 -22.97
N TYR A 562 3.13 5.50 -22.52
CA TYR A 562 2.25 5.86 -21.40
C TYR A 562 2.92 5.69 -20.02
N GLU A 563 4.06 5.00 -19.95
CA GLU A 563 4.85 4.87 -18.71
C GLU A 563 6.11 5.77 -18.73
N SER A 564 6.36 6.47 -19.85
CA SER A 564 7.47 7.41 -19.97
C SER A 564 7.23 8.72 -19.21
N SER A 565 8.16 9.06 -18.31
CA SER A 565 8.16 10.34 -17.57
C SER A 565 8.23 11.54 -18.53
N PHE A 566 9.25 11.60 -19.39
CA PHE A 566 9.47 12.73 -20.28
C PHE A 566 8.28 12.96 -21.22
N TYR A 567 7.59 11.90 -21.66
CA TYR A 567 6.43 12.01 -22.56
C TYR A 567 5.25 12.70 -21.86
N LYS A 568 4.94 12.31 -20.61
CA LYS A 568 3.89 12.95 -19.79
C LYS A 568 4.20 14.41 -19.49
N ARG A 569 5.45 14.71 -19.08
CA ARG A 569 5.89 16.08 -18.77
C ARG A 569 5.85 17.01 -19.98
N SER A 570 6.20 16.49 -21.16
CA SER A 570 6.19 17.27 -22.41
C SER A 570 4.78 17.62 -22.88
N LEU A 571 3.77 16.84 -22.48
CA LEU A 571 2.37 17.11 -22.81
C LEU A 571 1.74 18.18 -21.93
N ASP A 572 2.22 18.34 -20.70
CA ASP A 572 1.67 19.30 -19.73
C ASP A 572 2.27 20.71 -19.87
N ASN A 573 3.38 20.85 -20.59
CA ASN A 573 4.14 22.09 -20.71
C ASN A 573 4.18 22.56 -22.17
N ASP A 574 4.05 23.86 -22.46
CA ASP A 574 4.14 24.42 -23.84
C ASP A 574 5.57 24.85 -24.25
N ILE A 575 6.58 24.39 -23.52
CA ILE A 575 7.99 24.79 -23.66
C ILE A 575 8.89 23.59 -24.00
N TYR A 576 10.14 23.86 -24.37
CA TYR A 576 11.13 22.79 -24.50
C TYR A 576 11.51 22.28 -23.12
N ILE A 577 11.24 20.99 -22.87
CA ILE A 577 11.59 20.33 -21.61
C ILE A 577 12.94 19.65 -21.77
N PHE A 578 13.86 19.99 -20.87
CA PHE A 578 15.18 19.39 -20.74
C PHE A 578 15.20 18.50 -19.50
N THR A 579 15.64 17.26 -19.67
CA THR A 579 15.80 16.28 -18.59
C THR A 579 17.21 15.70 -18.63
N PRO A 580 18.07 15.98 -17.64
CA PRO A 580 19.36 15.33 -17.53
C PRO A 580 19.19 13.86 -17.13
N THR A 581 20.05 13.00 -17.69
CA THR A 581 20.19 11.61 -17.22
C THR A 581 20.54 11.60 -15.73
N PRO A 582 19.89 10.74 -14.91
CA PRO A 582 20.20 10.62 -13.49
C PRO A 582 21.70 10.36 -13.26
N TYR A 583 22.27 11.01 -12.24
CA TYR A 583 23.66 10.80 -11.86
C TYR A 583 23.90 9.36 -11.37
N GLN A 584 24.91 8.70 -11.94
CA GLN A 584 25.43 7.41 -11.50
C GLN A 584 26.96 7.49 -11.41
N GLU A 585 27.54 7.03 -10.31
CA GLU A 585 29.00 7.13 -10.07
C GLU A 585 29.85 6.36 -11.10
N ASP A 586 29.29 5.31 -11.74
CA ASP A 586 30.03 4.35 -12.56
C ASP A 586 29.82 4.48 -14.09
N THR A 587 29.06 5.47 -14.58
CA THR A 587 28.78 5.60 -16.03
C THR A 587 29.26 6.92 -16.64
N ASN A 588 30.09 6.82 -17.67
CA ASN A 588 30.59 7.98 -18.45
C ASN A 588 29.56 8.55 -19.45
N SER A 589 28.42 7.90 -19.63
CA SER A 589 27.40 8.27 -20.61
C SER A 589 26.39 9.27 -20.05
N LYS A 590 26.74 10.56 -20.09
CA LYS A 590 25.87 11.65 -19.67
C LYS A 590 25.15 12.23 -20.88
N SER A 591 23.83 12.37 -20.82
CA SER A 591 23.05 12.92 -21.93
C SER A 591 21.89 13.77 -21.42
N ILE A 592 21.44 14.70 -22.25
CA ILE A 592 20.23 15.48 -21.96
C ILE A 592 19.20 15.16 -23.03
N VAL A 593 18.00 14.84 -22.58
CA VAL A 593 16.84 14.67 -23.45
C VAL A 593 16.12 16.00 -23.53
N SER A 594 15.95 16.52 -24.75
CA SER A 594 15.13 17.70 -25.04
C SER A 594 13.93 17.30 -25.90
N VAL A 595 12.72 17.75 -25.55
CA VAL A 595 11.49 17.39 -26.27
C VAL A 595 10.71 18.64 -26.67
N CYS A 596 10.13 18.65 -27.88
CA CYS A 596 9.33 19.75 -28.42
C CYS A 596 7.90 19.32 -28.78
N LEU A 597 6.92 20.19 -28.45
CA LEU A 597 5.48 19.90 -28.49
C LEU A 597 4.84 19.76 -29.87
N SER A 598 5.46 20.24 -30.94
CA SER A 598 4.70 20.35 -32.19
C SER A 598 4.50 19.01 -32.92
N VAL A 599 5.35 17.99 -32.68
CA VAL A 599 5.33 16.71 -33.43
C VAL A 599 5.80 15.49 -32.60
N PHE A 600 5.79 15.54 -31.27
CA PHE A 600 6.31 14.45 -30.40
C PHE A 600 7.76 14.03 -30.71
N VAL A 601 8.58 15.01 -31.10
CA VAL A 601 9.98 14.82 -31.49
C VAL A 601 10.88 15.23 -30.33
N GLY A 602 11.84 14.38 -30.01
CA GLY A 602 12.89 14.67 -29.04
C GLY A 602 14.28 14.47 -29.61
N VAL A 603 15.25 15.03 -28.91
CA VAL A 603 16.67 14.97 -29.25
C VAL A 603 17.45 14.61 -27.99
N LYS A 604 18.34 13.62 -28.11
CA LYS A 604 19.37 13.30 -27.11
C LYS A 604 20.62 14.09 -27.50
N LEU A 605 21.04 15.01 -26.63
CA LEU A 605 22.18 15.90 -26.86
C LEU A 605 23.47 15.35 -26.26
N ASP A 606 24.58 15.59 -26.97
CA ASP A 606 25.92 15.35 -26.45
C ASP A 606 26.34 16.49 -25.55
N ILE A 607 26.46 16.17 -24.26
CA ILE A 607 26.84 17.13 -23.24
C ILE A 607 28.25 17.66 -23.48
N SER A 608 29.19 16.85 -23.96
CA SER A 608 30.60 17.25 -24.08
C SER A 608 30.80 18.36 -25.12
N THR A 609 30.12 18.24 -26.26
CA THR A 609 30.12 19.24 -27.33
C THR A 609 29.43 20.54 -26.90
N TRP A 610 28.28 20.45 -26.23
CA TRP A 610 27.54 21.63 -25.77
C TRP A 610 28.24 22.34 -24.60
N MET A 611 28.88 21.59 -23.70
CA MET A 611 29.73 22.12 -22.64
C MET A 611 30.90 22.93 -23.17
N THR A 612 31.52 22.50 -24.27
CA THR A 612 32.63 23.25 -24.87
C THR A 612 32.16 24.64 -25.31
N ASN A 613 30.97 24.74 -25.91
CA ASN A 613 30.38 26.03 -26.27
C ASN A 613 30.03 26.88 -25.03
N PHE A 614 29.48 26.25 -23.99
CA PHE A 614 29.15 26.92 -22.74
C PHE A 614 30.40 27.46 -22.02
N ILE A 615 31.43 26.64 -21.84
CA ILE A 615 32.71 27.00 -21.21
C ILE A 615 33.41 28.14 -21.98
N ASN A 616 33.37 28.09 -23.32
CA ASN A 616 33.90 29.16 -24.16
C ASN A 616 33.15 30.49 -23.96
N ALA A 617 31.82 30.43 -23.79
CA ALA A 617 31.00 31.62 -23.57
C ALA A 617 31.13 32.19 -22.15
N THR A 618 31.23 31.35 -21.12
CA THR A 618 31.34 31.79 -19.72
C THR A 618 32.75 32.17 -19.31
N LEU A 619 33.76 31.76 -20.10
CA LEU A 619 35.20 31.75 -19.76
C LEU A 619 35.48 30.91 -18.50
N LYS A 620 36.61 30.19 -18.45
CA LYS A 620 37.08 29.57 -17.19
C LYS A 620 37.59 30.68 -16.26
N MET A 621 36.69 31.40 -15.62
CA MET A 621 37.04 32.43 -14.62
C MET A 621 37.16 31.77 -13.25
N ASN A 622 38.34 31.85 -12.63
CA ASN A 622 38.59 31.24 -11.31
C ASN A 622 37.76 31.86 -10.16
N HIS A 623 37.11 33.00 -10.41
CA HIS A 623 36.39 33.79 -9.41
C HIS A 623 34.86 33.63 -9.45
N VAL A 624 34.30 32.97 -10.48
CA VAL A 624 32.84 32.90 -10.69
C VAL A 624 32.42 31.50 -11.16
N ASP A 625 31.35 30.99 -10.58
CA ASP A 625 30.74 29.71 -10.90
C ASP A 625 29.48 29.95 -11.73
N CYS A 626 29.44 29.36 -12.92
CA CYS A 626 28.32 29.48 -13.86
C CYS A 626 27.72 28.09 -14.09
N VAL A 627 26.45 27.93 -13.75
CA VAL A 627 25.73 26.66 -13.87
C VAL A 627 24.38 26.85 -14.56
N ILE A 628 23.92 25.81 -15.26
CA ILE A 628 22.55 25.71 -15.74
C ILE A 628 21.88 24.60 -14.94
N LEU A 629 20.73 24.93 -14.35
CA LEU A 629 19.88 24.00 -13.63
C LEU A 629 18.56 23.82 -14.39
N ASP A 630 17.92 22.67 -14.22
CA ASP A 630 16.53 22.50 -14.63
C ASP A 630 15.55 22.97 -13.54
N ASP A 631 14.26 22.78 -13.77
CA ASP A 631 13.16 23.12 -12.88
C ASP A 631 13.09 22.26 -11.61
N GLY A 632 13.70 21.07 -11.64
CA GLY A 632 13.90 20.23 -10.46
C GLY A 632 15.14 20.61 -9.64
N GLY A 633 15.96 21.56 -10.10
CA GLY A 633 17.22 21.92 -9.45
C GLY A 633 18.34 20.90 -9.68
N PHE A 634 18.24 20.08 -10.74
CA PHE A 634 19.32 19.17 -11.16
C PHE A 634 20.34 19.91 -12.02
N LEU A 635 21.61 19.57 -11.84
CA LEU A 635 22.69 20.16 -12.62
C LEU A 635 22.66 19.68 -14.06
N VAL A 636 22.51 20.61 -15.01
CA VAL A 636 22.48 20.34 -16.45
C VAL A 636 23.83 20.68 -17.10
N MET A 637 24.41 21.83 -16.74
CA MET A 637 25.76 22.26 -17.16
C MET A 637 26.49 23.00 -16.06
N ALA A 638 27.83 22.94 -16.12
CA ALA A 638 28.71 23.73 -15.28
C ALA A 638 29.95 24.19 -16.05
N ASN A 639 30.54 25.31 -15.63
CA ASN A 639 31.80 25.81 -16.16
C ASN A 639 33.05 25.17 -15.51
N ARG A 640 32.90 24.56 -14.32
CA ARG A 640 33.99 23.91 -13.55
C ARG A 640 34.08 22.42 -13.81
N ASP A 641 35.31 21.93 -13.97
CA ASP A 641 35.61 20.50 -14.21
C ASP A 641 35.10 19.59 -13.07
N GLU A 642 35.16 20.04 -11.82
CA GLU A 642 34.64 19.31 -10.65
C GLU A 642 33.13 19.07 -10.72
N TYR A 643 32.37 20.03 -11.25
CA TYR A 643 30.91 19.95 -11.37
C TYR A 643 30.50 19.20 -12.64
N ILE A 644 31.32 19.21 -13.70
CA ILE A 644 31.12 18.39 -14.90
C ILE A 644 31.08 16.90 -14.53
N GLY A 645 31.87 16.48 -13.54
CA GLY A 645 31.83 15.15 -12.94
C GLY A 645 30.47 14.80 -12.30
N GLN A 646 29.64 15.77 -11.96
CA GLN A 646 28.42 15.63 -11.13
C GLN A 646 27.11 16.01 -11.86
N ILE A 647 27.11 16.16 -13.19
CA ILE A 647 25.88 16.44 -13.97
C ILE A 647 24.80 15.38 -13.71
N GLY A 648 23.55 15.81 -13.61
CA GLY A 648 22.41 14.98 -13.25
C GLY A 648 22.24 14.79 -11.75
N GLN A 649 23.19 15.28 -10.94
CA GLN A 649 23.07 15.32 -9.48
C GLN A 649 22.25 16.55 -9.06
N PHE A 650 21.50 16.39 -7.96
CA PHE A 650 20.76 17.50 -7.37
C PHE A 650 21.73 18.59 -6.87
N PHE A 651 21.48 19.84 -7.26
CA PHE A 651 22.41 20.94 -7.02
C PHE A 651 22.66 21.22 -5.53
N GLY A 652 21.68 20.93 -4.66
CA GLY A 652 21.83 21.04 -3.21
C GLY A 652 22.87 20.10 -2.58
N MET A 653 23.34 19.08 -3.31
CA MET A 653 24.48 18.24 -2.91
C MET A 653 25.83 18.87 -3.28
N ILE A 654 25.84 19.73 -4.30
CA ILE A 654 27.04 20.36 -4.86
C ILE A 654 27.33 21.69 -4.16
N ASP A 655 26.33 22.58 -4.13
CA ASP A 655 26.36 23.85 -3.39
C ASP A 655 25.05 24.03 -2.58
N PRO A 656 24.95 23.40 -1.39
CA PRO A 656 23.72 23.44 -0.57
C PRO A 656 23.29 24.86 -0.22
N ILE A 657 24.25 25.78 -0.07
CA ILE A 657 24.04 27.11 0.48
C ILE A 657 23.42 28.01 -0.54
N LEU A 658 23.96 27.96 -1.76
CA LEU A 658 23.33 28.63 -2.88
C LEU A 658 21.93 28.06 -3.11
N MET A 659 21.74 26.75 -3.08
CA MET A 659 20.40 26.14 -3.24
C MET A 659 19.40 26.59 -2.17
N VAL A 660 19.76 26.61 -0.88
CA VAL A 660 18.89 27.14 0.20
C VAL A 660 18.48 28.58 -0.08
N ASN A 661 19.41 29.41 -0.56
CA ASN A 661 19.11 30.80 -0.84
C ASN A 661 18.25 30.98 -2.10
N LEU A 662 18.44 30.15 -3.13
CA LEU A 662 17.55 30.12 -4.28
C LEU A 662 16.11 29.73 -3.86
N VAL A 663 15.96 28.86 -2.86
CA VAL A 663 14.65 28.54 -2.26
C VAL A 663 14.11 29.71 -1.43
N ASN A 664 14.92 30.34 -0.58
CA ASN A 664 14.50 31.50 0.23
C ASN A 664 14.06 32.69 -0.63
N MET A 665 14.68 32.87 -1.79
CA MET A 665 14.31 33.88 -2.79
C MET A 665 13.07 33.48 -3.62
N SER A 666 12.46 32.33 -3.35
CA SER A 666 11.30 31.81 -4.08
C SER A 666 11.57 31.56 -5.57
N LEU A 667 12.82 31.32 -5.98
CA LEU A 667 13.11 30.80 -7.32
C LEU A 667 12.65 29.34 -7.43
N PHE A 668 12.98 28.54 -6.43
CA PHE A 668 12.52 27.16 -6.28
C PHE A 668 11.57 27.06 -5.08
N THR A 669 10.49 26.32 -5.26
CA THR A 669 9.62 25.89 -4.17
C THR A 669 9.81 24.39 -3.99
N LEU A 670 9.77 23.93 -2.73
CA LEU A 670 9.86 22.51 -2.41
C LEU A 670 8.54 22.00 -1.86
N ASN A 671 8.19 20.76 -2.23
CA ASN A 671 7.11 20.03 -1.61
C ASN A 671 7.64 18.68 -1.09
N LYS A 672 7.15 18.27 0.08
CA LYS A 672 7.49 17.00 0.70
C LYS A 672 6.33 16.03 0.56
N THR A 673 6.63 14.83 0.11
CA THR A 673 5.64 13.78 -0.15
C THR A 673 6.08 12.48 0.51
N TYR A 674 5.13 11.58 0.76
CA TYR A 674 5.41 10.29 1.37
C TYR A 674 5.05 9.17 0.39
N ASP A 675 6.00 8.27 0.09
CA ASP A 675 5.68 6.99 -0.55
C ASP A 675 5.50 5.92 0.53
N TYR A 676 4.25 5.48 0.71
CA TYR A 676 3.85 4.44 1.65
C TYR A 676 4.09 3.02 1.15
N GLN A 677 4.45 2.85 -0.13
CA GLN A 677 4.66 1.55 -0.79
C GLN A 677 6.13 1.30 -1.16
N SER A 678 7.05 2.06 -0.57
CA SER A 678 8.50 1.94 -0.79
C SER A 678 9.13 0.77 -0.02
N VAL A 679 10.36 0.42 -0.40
CA VAL A 679 11.12 -0.70 0.17
C VAL A 679 12.44 -0.17 0.74
N CYS A 680 12.72 -0.46 2.00
CA CYS A 680 13.92 0.00 2.71
C CYS A 680 14.72 -1.19 3.27
N ASP A 681 16.01 -0.96 3.47
CA ASP A 681 16.83 -1.85 4.28
C ASP A 681 16.41 -1.78 5.76
N PRO A 682 16.33 -2.92 6.46
CA PRO A 682 15.96 -2.94 7.87
C PRO A 682 17.00 -2.19 8.71
N LYS A 683 16.52 -1.24 9.53
CA LYS A 683 17.37 -0.51 10.49
C LYS A 683 17.99 -1.53 11.45
N ARG A 684 19.32 -1.59 11.52
CA ARG A 684 20.02 -2.32 12.60
C ARG A 684 19.76 -1.56 13.90
N GLU A 685 18.85 -2.06 14.73
CA GLU A 685 18.73 -1.54 16.09
C GLU A 685 20.09 -1.72 16.80
N SER A 686 20.74 -0.61 17.14
CA SER A 686 21.85 -0.64 18.08
C SER A 686 21.29 -1.16 19.39
N LYS A 687 21.55 -2.43 19.73
CA LYS A 687 21.31 -2.94 21.08
C LYS A 687 22.10 -2.05 22.03
N GLY A 688 21.41 -1.09 22.62
CA GLY A 688 21.94 -0.28 23.70
C GLY A 688 22.46 -1.21 24.78
N SER A 689 23.65 -0.89 25.28
CA SER A 689 24.39 -1.60 26.30
C SER A 689 23.57 -1.82 27.58
N ALA A 690 22.72 -2.85 27.61
CA ALA A 690 22.20 -3.42 28.84
C ALA A 690 23.08 -4.60 29.22
N ALA A 691 23.95 -4.40 30.21
CA ALA A 691 24.83 -5.42 30.75
C ALA A 691 23.99 -6.58 31.36
N GLY A 692 24.08 -7.76 30.75
CA GLY A 692 23.52 -9.02 31.26
C GLY A 692 24.24 -10.21 30.63
N LEU A 693 24.81 -11.06 31.49
CA LEU A 693 25.70 -12.21 31.29
C LEU A 693 26.01 -12.72 29.86
N ARG A 694 27.29 -12.60 29.48
CA ARG A 694 27.89 -13.17 28.27
C ARG A 694 27.94 -14.70 28.34
N SER A 695 27.17 -15.41 27.51
CA SER A 695 27.59 -16.73 27.03
C SER A 695 28.48 -16.52 25.80
N VAL A 696 29.74 -16.92 25.89
CA VAL A 696 30.71 -16.82 24.79
C VAL A 696 30.30 -17.77 23.66
N TYR A 697 29.80 -17.22 22.55
CA TYR A 697 29.68 -17.95 21.28
C TYR A 697 31.05 -17.94 20.60
N VAL A 698 31.63 -19.13 20.39
CA VAL A 698 32.87 -19.30 19.63
C VAL A 698 32.46 -19.70 18.20
N PRO A 699 32.69 -18.85 17.19
CA PRO A 699 32.33 -19.18 15.83
C PRO A 699 33.20 -20.32 15.31
N THR A 700 32.58 -21.25 14.58
CA THR A 700 33.26 -22.38 13.94
C THR A 700 33.74 -21.98 12.54
N ILE A 701 34.61 -22.79 11.92
CA ILE A 701 35.12 -22.55 10.56
C ILE A 701 33.98 -22.49 9.51
N ALA A 702 32.82 -23.11 9.79
CA ALA A 702 31.62 -22.98 8.98
C ALA A 702 30.99 -21.56 9.03
N ASP A 703 31.16 -20.83 10.14
CA ASP A 703 30.70 -19.45 10.29
C ASP A 703 31.61 -18.45 9.54
N ILE A 704 32.89 -18.80 9.35
CA ILE A 704 33.89 -17.98 8.65
C ILE A 704 33.80 -18.13 7.13
N LEU A 705 33.29 -19.28 6.64
CA LEU A 705 33.21 -19.58 5.20
C LEU A 705 31.85 -19.24 4.55
N ASN A 706 30.86 -18.79 5.32
CA ASN A 706 29.58 -18.29 4.80
C ASN A 706 29.66 -16.80 4.42
N VAL A 707 30.36 -16.50 3.32
CA VAL A 707 30.33 -15.19 2.64
C VAL A 707 29.01 -15.04 1.86
N GLY A 708 27.88 -15.20 2.56
CA GLY A 708 26.51 -15.08 2.05
C GLY A 708 25.63 -14.18 2.92
N TRP A 709 26.21 -13.43 3.86
CA TRP A 709 25.49 -12.67 4.89
C TRP A 709 25.24 -11.19 4.53
N LEU A 710 25.34 -10.82 3.25
CA LEU A 710 24.99 -9.49 2.72
C LEU A 710 23.61 -9.45 2.01
N ALA A 711 22.76 -10.46 2.23
CA ALA A 711 21.37 -10.38 1.80
C ALA A 711 20.52 -9.74 2.91
N SER A 712 20.55 -8.40 3.01
CA SER A 712 19.56 -7.66 3.77
C SER A 712 18.19 -7.96 3.18
N ALA A 713 17.32 -8.65 3.92
CA ALA A 713 15.93 -8.80 3.52
C ALA A 713 15.28 -7.42 3.61
N ALA A 714 15.04 -6.78 2.46
CA ALA A 714 14.40 -5.47 2.42
C ALA A 714 12.95 -5.57 2.93
N GLU A 715 12.47 -4.55 3.65
CA GLU A 715 11.14 -4.48 4.25
C GLU A 715 10.33 -3.31 3.67
N SER A 716 9.00 -3.41 3.67
CA SER A 716 8.13 -2.27 3.29
C SER A 716 8.28 -1.15 4.32
N CYS A 717 8.48 0.08 3.85
CA CYS A 717 8.70 1.25 4.68
C CYS A 717 8.02 2.49 4.08
N ILE A 718 7.94 3.54 4.88
CA ILE A 718 7.56 4.87 4.40
C ILE A 718 8.85 5.60 4.03
N THR A 719 8.90 6.17 2.83
CA THR A 719 9.97 7.09 2.44
C THR A 719 9.39 8.50 2.31
N GLU A 720 10.10 9.47 2.87
CA GLU A 720 9.88 10.88 2.58
C GLU A 720 10.66 11.22 1.32
N GLN A 721 10.00 11.92 0.40
CA GLN A 721 10.59 12.42 -0.82
C GLN A 721 10.41 13.94 -0.85
N THR A 722 11.43 14.64 -1.30
CA THR A 722 11.36 16.09 -1.53
C THR A 722 11.48 16.32 -3.03
N GLN A 723 10.64 17.18 -3.57
CA GLN A 723 10.73 17.61 -4.97
C GLN A 723 10.76 19.13 -5.03
N TYR A 724 11.50 19.66 -6.01
CA TYR A 724 11.60 21.09 -6.27
C TYR A 724 10.94 21.42 -7.61
N PHE A 725 10.36 22.62 -7.70
CA PHE A 725 9.71 23.12 -8.90
C PHE A 725 9.68 24.66 -8.90
N TYR A 726 9.34 25.26 -10.03
CA TYR A 726 9.13 26.71 -10.12
C TYR A 726 7.69 27.08 -9.75
N ASP A 727 7.53 27.92 -8.74
CA ASP A 727 6.22 28.50 -8.37
C ASP A 727 6.10 29.98 -8.78
N ASN A 728 7.21 30.72 -8.72
CA ASN A 728 7.27 32.13 -9.10
C ASN A 728 7.51 32.31 -10.61
N GLU A 729 6.76 33.20 -11.26
CA GLU A 729 6.89 33.54 -12.68
C GLU A 729 7.95 34.63 -12.97
N GLU A 730 8.56 35.22 -11.93
CA GLU A 730 9.66 36.16 -12.10
C GLU A 730 10.83 35.54 -12.89
N LYS A 731 11.40 36.33 -13.80
CA LYS A 731 12.44 35.86 -14.72
C LYS A 731 13.84 35.96 -14.13
N SER A 732 14.09 36.93 -13.25
CA SER A 732 15.43 37.26 -12.77
C SER A 732 15.45 37.42 -11.26
N PHE A 733 16.41 36.78 -10.61
CA PHE A 733 16.63 36.81 -9.18
C PHE A 733 18.06 37.26 -8.90
N ARG A 734 18.26 38.10 -7.89
CA ARG A 734 19.58 38.56 -7.47
C ARG A 734 19.64 38.60 -5.95
N GLY A 735 20.73 38.11 -5.38
CA GLY A 735 20.90 38.05 -3.95
C GLY A 735 22.36 38.03 -3.53
N THR A 736 22.56 38.25 -2.24
CA THR A 736 23.87 38.11 -1.59
C THR A 736 23.72 37.05 -0.50
N LEU A 737 24.63 36.08 -0.51
CA LEU A 737 24.78 35.04 0.48
C LEU A 737 25.75 35.57 1.54
N ASP A 738 25.26 35.89 2.73
CA ASP A 738 26.11 36.33 3.83
C ASP A 738 26.39 35.16 4.76
N CYS A 739 27.67 34.75 4.82
CA CYS A 739 28.18 33.80 5.81
C CYS A 739 28.97 34.57 6.89
N GLU A 740 29.24 33.92 8.02
CA GLU A 740 29.84 34.59 9.20
C GLU A 740 31.06 35.48 8.88
N ASN A 741 31.92 35.07 7.93
CA ASN A 741 33.17 35.76 7.59
C ASN A 741 33.32 36.16 6.11
N CYS A 742 32.33 35.92 5.25
CA CYS A 742 32.43 36.22 3.83
C CYS A 742 31.04 36.29 3.18
N SER A 743 30.94 37.05 2.10
CA SER A 743 29.73 37.15 1.29
C SER A 743 29.97 36.68 -0.14
N ARG A 744 28.95 36.06 -0.75
CA ARG A 744 28.95 35.65 -2.17
C ARG A 744 27.73 36.24 -2.85
N MET A 745 27.91 36.96 -3.94
CA MET A 745 26.80 37.44 -4.75
C MET A 745 26.37 36.39 -5.76
N PHE A 746 25.08 36.34 -6.07
CA PHE A 746 24.55 35.52 -7.15
C PHE A 746 23.46 36.23 -7.96
N HIS A 747 23.34 35.81 -9.20
CA HIS A 747 22.31 36.21 -10.14
C HIS A 747 21.78 34.97 -10.86
N ALA A 748 20.47 34.80 -10.90
CA ALA A 748 19.80 33.70 -11.57
C ALA A 748 18.78 34.25 -12.58
N GLU A 749 18.80 33.75 -13.81
CA GLU A 749 17.90 34.17 -14.88
C GLU A 749 17.29 32.96 -15.60
N LYS A 750 15.96 32.91 -15.69
CA LYS A 750 15.22 31.84 -16.38
C LYS A 750 15.33 32.01 -17.90
N LEU A 751 15.71 30.95 -18.60
CA LEU A 751 15.89 30.98 -20.05
C LEU A 751 14.54 30.91 -20.78
N TRP A 752 14.36 31.79 -21.77
CA TRP A 752 13.11 31.92 -22.50
C TRP A 752 12.72 30.63 -23.25
N LYS A 753 11.45 30.23 -23.14
CA LYS A 753 10.87 29.01 -23.78
C LYS A 753 11.50 27.67 -23.37
N THR A 754 12.10 27.59 -22.19
CA THR A 754 12.67 26.34 -21.65
C THR A 754 12.40 26.23 -20.15
N ASN A 755 12.56 25.03 -19.58
CA ASN A 755 12.54 24.83 -18.12
C ASN A 755 13.90 25.09 -17.45
N LEU A 756 14.86 25.71 -18.15
CA LEU A 756 16.22 25.91 -17.65
C LEU A 756 16.39 27.27 -16.97
N VAL A 757 17.19 27.31 -15.92
CA VAL A 757 17.66 28.53 -15.26
C VAL A 757 19.19 28.61 -15.32
N PHE A 758 19.69 29.78 -15.69
CA PHE A 758 21.11 30.09 -15.69
C PHE A 758 21.47 30.82 -14.41
N VAL A 759 22.44 30.31 -13.66
CA VAL A 759 22.87 30.86 -12.38
C VAL A 759 24.35 31.21 -12.45
N ILE A 760 24.67 32.45 -12.10
CA ILE A 760 26.02 32.97 -11.92
C ILE A 760 26.20 33.30 -10.44
N ALA A 761 27.23 32.77 -9.81
CA ALA A 761 27.55 33.09 -8.42
C ALA A 761 29.06 33.26 -8.23
N ASP A 762 29.45 34.03 -7.22
CA ASP A 762 30.86 34.07 -6.81
C ASP A 762 31.35 32.66 -6.46
N ALA A 763 32.59 32.36 -6.82
CA ALA A 763 33.20 31.05 -6.69
C ALA A 763 33.06 30.45 -5.29
N LYS A 764 32.64 29.18 -5.15
CA LYS A 764 32.52 28.53 -3.82
C LYS A 764 33.80 28.59 -2.98
N LEU A 765 34.96 28.52 -3.63
CA LEU A 765 36.28 28.61 -3.00
C LEU A 765 36.59 29.97 -2.35
N THR A 766 35.89 31.05 -2.71
CA THR A 766 36.12 32.37 -2.11
C THR A 766 35.58 32.47 -0.68
N CYS A 767 34.69 31.56 -0.29
CA CYS A 767 33.97 31.60 0.97
C CYS A 767 33.73 30.19 1.51
N MET A 768 34.76 29.61 2.13
CA MET A 768 34.74 28.24 2.66
C MET A 768 34.18 28.10 4.08
N SER A 769 33.91 29.20 4.78
CA SER A 769 33.39 29.18 6.15
C SER A 769 31.89 28.85 6.24
N CYS A 770 31.21 28.77 5.10
CA CYS A 770 29.81 28.41 5.08
C CYS A 770 29.71 26.88 5.01
N ASP A 771 29.44 26.22 6.14
CA ASP A 771 29.19 24.78 6.18
C ASP A 771 27.71 24.53 6.49
N HIS A 772 26.93 24.24 5.45
CA HIS A 772 25.56 23.78 5.60
C HIS A 772 25.50 22.30 5.26
N LYS A 773 24.64 21.57 5.98
CA LYS A 773 24.32 20.18 5.67
C LYS A 773 23.86 20.06 4.22
N PRO A 774 24.36 19.06 3.46
CA PRO A 774 23.91 18.82 2.09
C PRO A 774 22.39 18.69 2.04
N LEU A 775 21.77 19.36 1.08
CA LEU A 775 20.35 19.16 0.79
C LEU A 775 20.24 17.96 -0.15
N ILE A 776 19.56 16.92 0.31
CA ILE A 776 19.40 15.68 -0.45
C ILE A 776 17.99 15.67 -1.06
N GLN A 777 17.92 15.45 -2.37
CA GLN A 777 16.67 15.15 -3.07
C GLN A 777 16.69 13.67 -3.45
N ALA A 778 16.24 12.81 -2.54
CA ALA A 778 16.17 11.35 -2.73
C ALA A 778 15.08 10.78 -1.82
N GLU A 779 14.68 9.53 -2.07
CA GLU A 779 13.84 8.78 -1.13
C GLU A 779 14.61 8.54 0.17
N GLN A 780 14.07 9.02 1.29
CA GLN A 780 14.67 8.82 2.61
C GLN A 780 13.72 8.08 3.54
N PRO A 781 14.16 7.00 4.22
CA PRO A 781 13.33 6.31 5.19
C PRO A 781 12.82 7.28 6.27
N SER A 782 11.51 7.33 6.46
CA SER A 782 10.83 8.19 7.42
C SER A 782 9.83 7.38 8.24
N GLU A 783 9.51 7.85 9.45
CA GLU A 783 8.41 7.28 10.24
C GLU A 783 7.04 7.85 9.78
N GLY A 784 7.06 8.77 8.80
CA GLY A 784 5.89 9.49 8.26
C GLY A 784 5.36 10.57 9.21
N PRO A 785 4.22 11.22 8.87
CA PRO A 785 3.64 12.29 9.69
C PRO A 785 3.05 11.78 11.01
N ASP A 786 3.21 12.43 12.17
CA ASP A 786 2.81 11.83 13.45
C ASP A 786 1.34 11.33 13.48
N PRO A 787 1.08 10.01 13.70
CA PRO A 787 -0.28 9.47 13.81
C PRO A 787 -1.14 10.17 14.89
N CYS A 788 -0.51 10.67 15.95
CA CYS A 788 -1.19 11.37 17.03
C CYS A 788 -1.85 12.66 16.53
N GLU A 789 -1.12 13.47 15.75
CA GLU A 789 -1.61 14.71 15.17
C GLU A 789 -2.69 14.46 14.11
N MET A 790 -2.48 13.46 13.25
CA MET A 790 -3.49 13.07 12.25
C MET A 790 -4.80 12.59 12.88
N ALA A 791 -4.74 11.95 14.06
CA ALA A 791 -5.91 11.45 14.75
C ALA A 791 -6.75 12.57 15.40
N GLU A 792 -6.18 13.76 15.63
CA GLU A 792 -6.93 14.92 16.13
C GLU A 792 -7.86 15.50 15.06
N LYS A 793 -7.43 15.47 13.78
CA LYS A 793 -8.20 15.92 12.62
C LYS A 793 -8.25 14.82 11.56
N PRO A 794 -9.02 13.74 11.80
CA PRO A 794 -9.11 12.63 10.85
C PRO A 794 -9.79 13.08 9.55
N ARG A 795 -9.33 12.52 8.42
CA ARG A 795 -9.98 12.69 7.11
C ARG A 795 -11.45 12.23 7.17
N PHE A 796 -12.31 12.91 6.41
CA PHE A 796 -13.74 12.56 6.32
C PHE A 796 -13.94 11.16 5.72
N ARG A 797 -14.89 10.41 6.27
CA ARG A 797 -15.27 9.06 5.82
C ARG A 797 -16.74 8.81 6.07
N LYS A 798 -17.32 7.87 5.33
CA LYS A 798 -18.69 7.41 5.52
C LYS A 798 -18.68 5.96 5.99
N GLY A 799 -19.14 5.75 7.22
CA GLY A 799 -19.35 4.42 7.76
C GLY A 799 -20.49 3.66 7.05
N PRO A 800 -20.57 2.35 7.26
CA PRO A 800 -21.59 1.50 6.65
C PRO A 800 -23.01 1.84 7.12
N ASP A 801 -23.96 1.91 6.18
CA ASP A 801 -25.36 2.31 6.45
C ASP A 801 -26.11 1.33 7.36
N ALA A 802 -25.79 0.04 7.30
CA ALA A 802 -26.42 -1.01 8.09
C ALA A 802 -25.49 -1.54 9.18
N CYS A 803 -25.95 -1.45 10.43
CA CYS A 803 -25.38 -2.17 11.57
C CYS A 803 -26.40 -3.14 12.14
N PHE A 804 -25.96 -4.36 12.46
CA PHE A 804 -26.79 -5.38 13.11
C PHE A 804 -26.29 -5.63 14.54
N ASP A 805 -26.82 -4.87 15.49
CA ASP A 805 -26.55 -5.04 16.92
C ASP A 805 -27.85 -5.27 17.72
N ASN A 806 -27.70 -5.59 19.01
CA ASN A 806 -28.76 -5.53 20.03
C ASN A 806 -30.19 -5.95 19.64
N ASN A 807 -30.37 -7.18 19.17
CA ASN A 807 -31.70 -7.76 18.94
C ASN A 807 -32.27 -8.41 20.22
N GLU A 808 -33.47 -7.98 20.65
CA GLU A 808 -34.14 -8.42 21.89
C GLU A 808 -34.43 -9.94 21.96
N ARG A 809 -34.43 -10.63 20.80
CA ARG A 809 -34.74 -12.08 20.69
C ARG A 809 -33.50 -12.98 20.59
N VAL A 810 -32.32 -12.45 20.86
CA VAL A 810 -31.06 -13.22 20.84
C VAL A 810 -30.97 -14.10 22.09
N GLY A 811 -30.48 -15.34 21.94
CA GLY A 811 -30.24 -16.22 23.07
C GLY A 811 -29.09 -15.68 23.92
N HIS A 812 -29.40 -15.16 25.10
CA HIS A 812 -28.41 -14.59 26.03
C HIS A 812 -27.86 -15.61 27.03
N VAL A 813 -28.33 -16.87 26.96
CA VAL A 813 -27.83 -17.94 27.82
C VAL A 813 -26.45 -18.33 27.33
N ILE A 814 -25.44 -18.09 28.17
CA ILE A 814 -24.11 -18.66 28.01
C ILE A 814 -24.29 -20.17 28.10
N ILE A 815 -24.18 -20.84 26.96
CA ILE A 815 -23.80 -22.24 26.99
C ILE A 815 -22.37 -22.17 27.51
N LEU A 816 -22.16 -22.52 28.77
CA LEU A 816 -20.89 -23.05 29.22
C LEU A 816 -20.69 -24.34 28.41
N SER A 817 -20.35 -24.20 27.13
CA SER A 817 -19.62 -25.24 26.47
C SER A 817 -18.32 -25.19 27.21
N SER A 818 -18.18 -26.09 28.19
CA SER A 818 -16.88 -26.64 28.55
C SER A 818 -16.05 -26.62 27.28
N SER A 819 -14.89 -26.01 27.35
CA SER A 819 -13.77 -26.33 26.50
C SER A 819 -13.75 -27.86 26.36
N VAL A 820 -14.40 -28.37 25.31
CA VAL A 820 -14.22 -29.75 24.88
C VAL A 820 -12.95 -29.70 24.04
N PHE A 821 -11.84 -29.41 24.73
CA PHE A 821 -10.73 -30.32 24.53
C PHE A 821 -11.29 -31.69 24.86
N LYS A 822 -11.45 -32.47 23.80
CA LYS A 822 -11.44 -33.92 23.85
C LYS A 822 -10.34 -34.33 24.84
N ASN A 823 -10.71 -34.55 26.10
CA ASN A 823 -9.90 -35.28 27.05
C ASN A 823 -9.89 -36.73 26.56
N GLY A 824 -9.06 -36.99 25.55
CA GLY A 824 -8.55 -38.31 25.22
C GLY A 824 -7.47 -38.67 26.24
N ASN A 825 -7.85 -38.73 27.51
CA ASN A 825 -7.11 -39.43 28.55
C ASN A 825 -8.16 -40.14 29.42
N ARG A 826 -8.72 -41.21 28.88
CA ARG A 826 -9.26 -42.29 29.70
C ARG A 826 -8.11 -43.26 29.94
N GLN A 827 -7.81 -43.47 31.22
CA GLN A 827 -7.15 -44.66 31.72
C GLN A 827 -7.69 -45.90 31.00
N ILE A 828 -6.84 -46.60 30.26
CA ILE A 828 -6.31 -47.97 30.47
C ILE A 828 -5.21 -48.19 29.43
#